data_AF-A0A7W0WHW4-F1
#
_entry.id   AF-A0A7W0WHW4-F1
#
_cell.length_a   1.000
_cell.length_b   1.000
_cell.length_c   1.000
_cell.angle_alpha   90.00
_cell.angle_beta   90.00
_cell.angle_gamma   90.00
#
_symmetry.space_group_name_H-M   'P 1'
#
loop_
_entity.id
_entity.type
_entity.pdbx_description
1 polymer ?
#
loop_
_entity_poly.entity_id
_entity_poly.type
_entity_poly.pdbx_seq_one_letter_code
_entity_poly.pdbx_strand_id
1 'polypeptide(L)'
;SRLTGFVRALELEMNGIADAYENVDGIVCVAHTEGGEDRKPNNLDLLLRTLSGFMVNPNVGAVLVLDHGGEEAVTNTMLRAYLEKHGYPVDDLAHEFMSLEGGFRRDLERAKSVVQGWFEEVDAARRTQEPASELKIGLQCGGSDAFSGVSANPLVAWVSGEVVRNGGIANLAETDELIGAEHYVLKHVKDLETARRFLSTVERFKERVSWHGHTAEDNPSGGNNYRGLYNISIKSIGAAMKKHPDVRIDHVTEYAQRMAEPGFYFMDSPGNDLESVAGQVASGANMIFFTTGNGSITNFPFVPTIKFVTTTSRYELLSEDMDVNAGAYLDGTPMDELGRETFERTLKAASGERTVGERAGHSQVSIWRDWKQTGSENLDRLRNEQEPEGEPLPVKGGAPHFEISFEAIKSGRGPVSDQVGLVMPTSLCSGQISRRIANRLNERGATQGKVTRFVALPHTEGCGVSAGSAETIYSRTLIGHLASPSVRFGLLLEHGCEKTHNDYFRSRLSEGGLDPDSFGWASVQLDGGIESVTARVEEWFLETLEGAEELDEASAGLDELRLGLLTAGELPDAVAHALAELTRTLVDARGTVVLPERSALLSSPVFLRTALGGQGVRTTLAHGQAALESGLHVMEAPSSDATETMTGLGATGVEVLLAHVGGRPLRSHRMIPLLQASADPDTIEEHGDDLDLALQGAPSA
;
A
#
# COMPACT_ATOMS: atom_id res chain seq x y z
N SER A 1 4.30 2.10 -8.18
CA SER A 1 4.55 3.17 -9.16
C SER A 1 5.57 4.12 -8.58
N ARG A 2 6.58 4.41 -9.39
CA ARG A 2 7.65 5.37 -9.11
C ARG A 2 7.12 6.79 -8.91
N LEU A 3 5.93 7.08 -9.46
CA LEU A 3 5.27 8.39 -9.43
C LEU A 3 4.41 8.68 -8.19
N THR A 4 4.23 7.73 -7.27
CA THR A 4 3.37 7.92 -6.08
C THR A 4 3.73 9.17 -5.28
N GLY A 5 5.02 9.51 -5.17
CA GLY A 5 5.47 10.74 -4.49
C GLY A 5 5.04 12.01 -5.22
N PHE A 6 5.22 12.02 -6.55
CA PHE A 6 4.88 13.16 -7.41
C PHE A 6 3.37 13.46 -7.41
N VAL A 7 2.52 12.44 -7.64
CA VAL A 7 1.07 12.64 -7.68
C VAL A 7 0.47 13.06 -6.33
N ARG A 8 1.07 12.60 -5.22
CA ARG A 8 0.69 13.02 -3.86
C ARG A 8 1.13 14.45 -3.56
N ALA A 9 2.29 14.88 -4.06
CA ALA A 9 2.70 16.27 -3.96
C ALA A 9 1.78 17.19 -4.78
N LEU A 10 1.38 16.77 -5.97
CA LEU A 10 0.41 17.48 -6.81
C LEU A 10 -0.95 17.63 -6.10
N GLU A 11 -1.50 16.53 -5.58
CA GLU A 11 -2.73 16.54 -4.77
C GLU A 11 -2.62 17.51 -3.58
N LEU A 12 -1.49 17.49 -2.87
CA LEU A 12 -1.25 18.35 -1.71
C LEU A 12 -1.15 19.84 -2.09
N GLU A 13 -0.41 20.19 -3.15
CA GLU A 13 -0.24 21.59 -3.58
C GLU A 13 -1.51 22.18 -4.22
N MET A 14 -2.39 21.32 -4.72
CA MET A 14 -3.69 21.69 -5.29
C MET A 14 -4.83 21.63 -4.26
N ASN A 15 -4.54 21.20 -3.03
CA ASN A 15 -5.53 21.05 -1.98
C ASN A 15 -6.22 22.40 -1.68
N GLY A 16 -7.55 22.38 -1.54
CA GLY A 16 -8.37 23.56 -1.29
C GLY A 16 -8.71 24.40 -2.52
N ILE A 17 -8.15 24.13 -3.71
CA ILE A 17 -8.54 24.86 -4.94
C ILE A 17 -9.97 24.50 -5.34
N ALA A 18 -10.36 23.23 -5.18
CA ALA A 18 -11.72 22.77 -5.47
C ALA A 18 -12.79 23.47 -4.61
N ASP A 19 -12.46 23.96 -3.42
CA ASP A 19 -13.39 24.66 -2.52
C ASP A 19 -13.96 25.97 -3.12
N ALA A 20 -13.32 26.50 -4.17
CA ALA A 20 -13.80 27.67 -4.91
C ALA A 20 -14.89 27.34 -5.96
N TYR A 21 -15.15 26.05 -6.21
CA TYR A 21 -16.07 25.55 -7.23
C TYR A 21 -17.21 24.77 -6.57
N GLU A 22 -18.44 24.99 -7.01
CA GLU A 22 -19.64 24.43 -6.36
C GLU A 22 -19.83 22.94 -6.69
N ASN A 23 -19.41 22.50 -7.87
CA ASN A 23 -19.72 21.18 -8.43
C ASN A 23 -18.48 20.28 -8.57
N VAL A 24 -17.36 20.67 -7.97
CA VAL A 24 -16.11 19.89 -7.95
C VAL A 24 -15.91 19.35 -6.55
N ASP A 25 -16.19 18.06 -6.35
CA ASP A 25 -16.09 17.42 -5.02
C ASP A 25 -14.64 17.34 -4.50
N GLY A 26 -13.65 17.35 -5.39
CA GLY A 26 -12.24 17.41 -5.02
C GLY A 26 -11.28 17.02 -6.14
N ILE A 27 -9.99 17.19 -5.87
CA ILE A 27 -8.89 16.60 -6.66
C ILE A 27 -8.35 15.44 -5.85
N VAL A 28 -8.38 14.24 -6.41
CA VAL A 28 -7.86 13.03 -5.75
C VAL A 28 -6.83 12.35 -6.62
N CYS A 29 -5.82 11.76 -6.01
CA CYS A 29 -4.83 10.95 -6.71
C CYS A 29 -5.06 9.45 -6.50
N VAL A 30 -4.95 8.71 -7.60
CA VAL A 30 -4.95 7.24 -7.60
C VAL A 30 -3.53 6.76 -7.87
N ALA A 31 -2.75 6.66 -6.81
CA ALA A 31 -1.41 6.07 -6.87
C ALA A 31 -1.50 4.54 -6.71
N HIS A 32 -0.80 3.78 -7.55
CA HIS A 32 -0.74 2.32 -7.48
C HIS A 32 0.72 1.81 -7.42
N THR A 33 0.93 0.57 -7.00
CA THR A 33 2.26 -0.10 -6.96
C THR A 33 2.64 -0.73 -8.29
N GLU A 34 1.66 -1.18 -9.06
CA GLU A 34 1.87 -2.01 -10.25
C GLU A 34 2.66 -1.33 -11.38
N GLY A 35 3.37 -2.13 -12.18
CA GLY A 35 4.09 -1.68 -13.38
C GLY A 35 5.40 -0.91 -13.13
N GLY A 36 5.87 -0.83 -11.88
CA GLY A 36 7.10 -0.10 -11.51
C GLY A 36 8.43 -0.84 -11.71
N GLU A 37 8.38 -2.12 -12.09
CA GLU A 37 9.55 -2.95 -12.39
C GLU A 37 9.97 -2.82 -13.85
N ASP A 38 11.23 -3.17 -14.17
CA ASP A 38 11.75 -3.08 -15.54
C ASP A 38 11.21 -4.19 -16.46
N ARG A 39 10.60 -5.22 -15.88
CA ARG A 39 9.97 -6.31 -16.63
C ARG A 39 8.49 -6.04 -16.83
N LYS A 40 7.97 -6.51 -17.97
CA LYS A 40 6.53 -6.54 -18.22
C LYS A 40 5.83 -7.34 -17.10
N PRO A 41 4.84 -6.75 -16.39
CA PRO A 41 4.21 -7.42 -15.27
C PRO A 41 3.23 -8.51 -15.76
N ASN A 42 3.02 -9.55 -14.94
CA ASN A 42 2.15 -10.68 -15.28
C ASN A 42 0.67 -10.24 -15.34
N ASN A 43 0.31 -9.21 -14.58
CA ASN A 43 -1.02 -8.62 -14.53
C ASN A 43 -1.24 -7.47 -15.53
N LEU A 44 -0.38 -7.26 -16.54
CA LEU A 44 -0.44 -6.08 -17.42
C LEU A 44 -1.86 -5.80 -17.98
N ASP A 45 -2.55 -6.84 -18.47
CA ASP A 45 -3.89 -6.70 -19.04
C ASP A 45 -4.91 -6.25 -17.99
N LEU A 46 -4.81 -6.77 -16.76
CA LEU A 46 -5.64 -6.34 -15.64
C LEU A 46 -5.36 -4.88 -15.28
N LEU A 47 -4.08 -4.50 -15.18
CA LEU A 47 -3.66 -3.14 -14.87
C LEU A 47 -4.17 -2.14 -15.90
N LEU A 48 -3.94 -2.37 -17.20
CA LEU A 48 -4.39 -1.46 -18.26
C LEU A 48 -5.91 -1.35 -18.28
N ARG A 49 -6.63 -2.45 -18.03
CA ARG A 49 -8.09 -2.44 -17.92
C ARG A 49 -8.58 -1.63 -16.72
N THR A 50 -7.96 -1.81 -15.56
CA THR A 50 -8.31 -1.07 -14.34
C THR A 50 -8.09 0.42 -14.52
N LEU A 51 -6.91 0.83 -15.03
CA LEU A 51 -6.62 2.24 -15.31
C LEU A 51 -7.59 2.84 -16.34
N SER A 52 -7.88 2.10 -17.42
CA SER A 52 -8.86 2.52 -18.42
C SER A 52 -10.26 2.71 -17.83
N GLY A 53 -10.66 1.82 -16.94
CA GLY A 53 -11.94 1.88 -16.24
C GLY A 53 -12.05 3.02 -15.25
N PHE A 54 -10.98 3.33 -14.53
CA PHE A 54 -10.91 4.52 -13.67
C PHE A 54 -11.07 5.79 -14.46
N MET A 55 -10.38 5.92 -15.61
CA MET A 55 -10.46 7.11 -16.45
C MET A 55 -11.88 7.41 -16.90
N VAL A 56 -12.68 6.41 -17.26
CA VAL A 56 -14.05 6.61 -17.78
C VAL A 56 -15.15 6.36 -16.74
N ASN A 57 -14.80 6.32 -15.45
CA ASN A 57 -15.79 6.15 -14.39
C ASN A 57 -16.71 7.40 -14.34
N PRO A 58 -18.04 7.24 -14.19
CA PRO A 58 -18.97 8.38 -14.23
C PRO A 58 -18.79 9.41 -13.11
N ASN A 59 -18.02 9.10 -12.05
CA ASN A 59 -17.69 10.05 -11.00
C ASN A 59 -16.41 10.88 -11.30
N VAL A 60 -15.76 10.66 -12.45
CA VAL A 60 -14.54 11.38 -12.87
C VAL A 60 -14.92 12.45 -13.89
N GLY A 61 -14.66 13.72 -13.55
CA GLY A 61 -14.94 14.87 -14.43
C GLY A 61 -13.76 15.29 -15.32
N ALA A 62 -12.53 14.97 -14.91
CA ALA A 62 -11.33 15.11 -15.75
C ALA A 62 -10.22 14.18 -15.23
N VAL A 63 -9.23 13.83 -16.07
CA VAL A 63 -8.13 12.94 -15.66
C VAL A 63 -6.77 13.32 -16.28
N LEU A 64 -5.77 13.50 -15.41
CA LEU A 64 -4.36 13.61 -15.80
C LEU A 64 -3.67 12.27 -15.55
N VAL A 65 -3.17 11.64 -16.61
CA VAL A 65 -2.39 10.40 -16.52
C VAL A 65 -0.91 10.72 -16.65
N LEU A 66 -0.13 10.22 -15.69
CA LEU A 66 1.30 10.50 -15.58
C LEU A 66 2.10 9.21 -15.71
N ASP A 67 3.17 9.27 -16.50
CA ASP A 67 4.18 8.23 -16.63
C ASP A 67 5.58 8.88 -16.72
N HIS A 68 6.64 8.08 -16.73
CA HIS A 68 8.00 8.54 -17.02
C HIS A 68 8.38 8.38 -18.51
N GLY A 69 7.49 7.87 -19.36
CA GLY A 69 7.74 7.67 -20.79
C GLY A 69 8.44 6.33 -21.11
N GLY A 70 9.20 6.28 -22.21
CA GLY A 70 9.63 5.06 -22.92
C GLY A 70 10.52 4.04 -22.19
N GLU A 71 10.85 4.26 -20.91
CA GLU A 71 11.68 3.38 -20.08
C GLU A 71 10.85 2.52 -19.10
N GLU A 72 9.56 2.82 -18.92
CA GLU A 72 8.71 2.07 -17.99
C GLU A 72 8.09 0.83 -18.65
N ALA A 73 7.89 -0.23 -17.85
CA ALA A 73 7.19 -1.43 -18.31
C ALA A 73 5.71 -1.18 -18.67
N VAL A 74 5.14 -0.07 -18.19
CA VAL A 74 3.76 0.37 -18.43
C VAL A 74 3.79 1.86 -18.73
N THR A 75 3.32 2.26 -19.90
CA THR A 75 3.39 3.65 -20.37
C THR A 75 2.03 4.22 -20.77
N ASN A 76 1.96 5.54 -20.84
CA ASN A 76 0.83 6.30 -21.38
C ASN A 76 0.47 5.86 -22.81
N THR A 77 1.47 5.50 -23.63
CA THR A 77 1.24 4.97 -24.98
C THR A 77 0.48 3.65 -24.95
N MET A 78 0.83 2.75 -24.03
CA MET A 78 0.15 1.46 -23.88
C MET A 78 -1.28 1.64 -23.37
N LEU A 79 -1.50 2.55 -22.41
CA LEU A 79 -2.83 2.84 -21.90
C LEU A 79 -3.73 3.46 -22.97
N ARG A 80 -3.23 4.43 -23.73
CA ARG A 80 -3.95 5.02 -24.88
C ARG A 80 -4.34 3.96 -25.91
N ALA A 81 -3.40 3.10 -26.30
CA ALA A 81 -3.66 2.02 -27.23
C ALA A 81 -4.70 1.00 -26.69
N TYR A 82 -4.69 0.74 -25.38
CA TYR A 82 -5.67 -0.14 -24.74
C TYR A 82 -7.07 0.48 -24.78
N LEU A 83 -7.21 1.77 -24.41
CA LEU A 83 -8.47 2.50 -24.47
C LEU A 83 -9.11 2.45 -25.86
N GLU A 84 -8.34 2.78 -26.90
CA GLU A 84 -8.80 2.78 -28.30
C GLU A 84 -9.22 1.38 -28.75
N LYS A 85 -8.33 0.39 -28.55
CA LYS A 85 -8.58 -1.00 -28.96
C LYS A 85 -9.84 -1.59 -28.32
N HIS A 86 -10.15 -1.20 -27.09
CA HIS A 86 -11.26 -1.73 -26.31
C HIS A 86 -12.49 -0.80 -26.28
N GLY A 87 -12.48 0.30 -27.04
CA GLY A 87 -13.65 1.19 -27.19
C GLY A 87 -14.06 1.89 -25.90
N TYR A 88 -13.07 2.33 -25.10
CA TYR A 88 -13.33 3.18 -23.94
C TYR A 88 -13.61 4.63 -24.41
N PRO A 89 -14.70 5.27 -23.95
CA PRO A 89 -15.10 6.60 -24.42
C PRO A 89 -14.31 7.72 -23.70
N VAL A 90 -12.98 7.69 -23.81
CA VAL A 90 -12.12 8.68 -23.11
C VAL A 90 -12.25 10.09 -23.70
N ASP A 91 -12.64 10.20 -24.98
CA ASP A 91 -12.82 11.48 -25.67
C ASP A 91 -14.05 12.27 -25.18
N ASP A 92 -14.94 11.64 -24.41
CA ASP A 92 -16.08 12.29 -23.77
C ASP A 92 -15.69 13.03 -22.47
N LEU A 93 -14.40 12.96 -22.09
CA LEU A 93 -13.85 13.47 -20.83
C LEU A 93 -12.63 14.36 -21.10
N ALA A 94 -12.52 15.49 -20.39
CA ALA A 94 -11.29 16.26 -20.34
C ALA A 94 -10.14 15.40 -19.79
N HIS A 95 -9.10 15.18 -20.60
CA HIS A 95 -8.00 14.31 -20.19
C HIS A 95 -6.68 14.71 -20.84
N GLU A 96 -5.57 14.39 -20.17
CA GLU A 96 -4.23 14.52 -20.72
C GLU A 96 -3.34 13.36 -20.29
N PHE A 97 -2.46 12.93 -21.21
CA PHE A 97 -1.39 11.98 -20.93
C PHE A 97 -0.08 12.74 -20.96
N MET A 98 0.61 12.80 -19.82
CA MET A 98 1.82 13.58 -19.64
C MET A 98 2.95 12.67 -19.15
N SER A 99 4.05 12.66 -19.90
CA SER A 99 5.31 12.02 -19.48
C SER A 99 6.17 13.04 -18.74
N LEU A 100 6.72 12.66 -17.58
CA LEU A 100 7.65 13.49 -16.81
C LEU A 100 9.06 13.39 -17.41
N GLU A 101 9.63 14.54 -17.76
CA GLU A 101 10.89 14.69 -18.52
C GLU A 101 11.81 15.77 -17.95
N GLY A 102 11.36 16.57 -16.96
CA GLY A 102 12.17 17.62 -16.34
C GLY A 102 12.43 17.36 -14.86
N GLY A 103 13.13 18.30 -14.22
CA GLY A 103 13.27 18.32 -12.76
C GLY A 103 11.91 18.42 -12.05
N PHE A 104 11.85 17.88 -10.83
CA PHE A 104 10.60 17.67 -10.08
C PHE A 104 9.68 18.89 -10.06
N ARG A 105 10.23 20.07 -9.73
CA ARG A 105 9.46 21.33 -9.60
C ARG A 105 8.87 21.81 -10.92
N ARG A 106 9.61 21.69 -12.03
CA ARG A 106 9.16 22.12 -13.36
C ARG A 106 7.97 21.29 -13.82
N ASP A 107 8.08 19.98 -13.67
CA ASP A 107 6.99 19.07 -14.07
C ASP A 107 5.78 19.22 -13.15
N LEU A 108 5.97 19.48 -11.86
CA LEU A 108 4.88 19.74 -10.93
C LEU A 108 4.05 20.96 -11.34
N GLU A 109 4.70 22.08 -11.70
CA GLU A 109 4.00 23.28 -12.16
C GLU A 109 3.29 23.09 -13.51
N ARG A 110 3.86 22.27 -14.41
CA ARG A 110 3.19 21.87 -15.65
C ARG A 110 1.91 21.06 -15.36
N ALA A 111 1.99 20.06 -14.49
CA ALA A 111 0.85 19.25 -14.10
C ALA A 111 -0.26 20.09 -13.43
N LYS A 112 0.12 21.04 -12.56
CA LYS A 112 -0.83 22.00 -11.94
C LYS A 112 -1.54 22.84 -12.99
N SER A 113 -0.81 23.37 -13.97
CA SER A 113 -1.37 24.19 -15.04
C SER A 113 -2.40 23.43 -15.88
N VAL A 114 -2.14 22.15 -16.17
CA VAL A 114 -3.08 21.29 -16.90
C VAL A 114 -4.37 21.08 -16.11
N VAL A 115 -4.27 20.65 -14.84
CA VAL A 115 -5.45 20.42 -13.99
C VAL A 115 -6.25 21.71 -13.76
N GLN A 116 -5.55 22.85 -13.58
CA GLN A 116 -6.21 24.15 -13.44
C GLN A 116 -7.04 24.55 -14.66
N GLY A 117 -6.64 24.12 -15.86
CA GLY A 117 -7.36 24.40 -17.10
C GLY A 117 -8.73 23.75 -17.21
N TRP A 118 -9.04 22.74 -16.38
CA TRP A 118 -10.28 21.97 -16.47
C TRP A 118 -11.37 22.41 -15.49
N PHE A 119 -11.07 23.23 -14.47
CA PHE A 119 -12.04 23.51 -13.41
C PHE A 119 -13.35 24.13 -13.90
N GLU A 120 -13.30 25.10 -14.83
CA GLU A 120 -14.52 25.73 -15.36
C GLU A 120 -15.39 24.73 -16.15
N GLU A 121 -14.77 23.78 -16.86
CA GLU A 121 -15.47 22.74 -17.60
C GLU A 121 -16.13 21.73 -16.66
N VAL A 122 -15.37 21.25 -15.66
CA VAL A 122 -15.86 20.28 -14.68
C VAL A 122 -16.92 20.90 -13.78
N ASP A 123 -16.73 22.15 -13.33
CA ASP A 123 -17.69 22.87 -12.50
C ASP A 123 -19.00 23.17 -13.24
N ALA A 124 -19.06 23.07 -14.57
CA ALA A 124 -20.31 23.24 -15.33
C ALA A 124 -21.30 22.07 -15.16
N ALA A 125 -20.85 20.91 -14.63
CA ALA A 125 -21.73 19.79 -14.33
C ALA A 125 -22.78 20.17 -13.27
N ARG A 126 -24.03 19.72 -13.43
CA ARG A 126 -25.11 19.93 -12.45
C ARG A 126 -25.86 18.62 -12.24
N ARG A 127 -26.17 18.30 -10.98
CA ARG A 127 -27.01 17.13 -10.64
C ARG A 127 -28.42 17.31 -11.22
N THR A 128 -28.93 16.27 -11.85
CA THR A 128 -30.29 16.18 -12.40
C THR A 128 -31.05 15.02 -11.77
N GLN A 129 -32.37 15.02 -11.90
CA GLN A 129 -33.18 13.88 -11.45
C GLN A 129 -32.99 12.71 -12.42
N GLU A 130 -32.41 11.62 -11.94
CA GLU A 130 -32.12 10.42 -12.72
C GLU A 130 -32.87 9.19 -12.18
N PRO A 131 -33.18 8.18 -13.01
CA PRO A 131 -33.75 6.93 -12.56
C PRO A 131 -32.72 6.08 -11.78
N ALA A 132 -33.20 5.27 -10.83
CA ALA A 132 -32.34 4.34 -10.07
C ALA A 132 -31.65 3.27 -10.94
N SER A 133 -32.04 3.13 -12.21
CA SER A 133 -31.34 2.28 -13.19
C SER A 133 -29.91 2.73 -13.49
N GLU A 134 -29.57 3.99 -13.21
CA GLU A 134 -28.20 4.50 -13.38
C GLU A 134 -27.26 4.10 -12.24
N LEU A 135 -27.77 3.46 -11.18
CA LEU A 135 -26.94 2.98 -10.07
C LEU A 135 -26.20 1.70 -10.43
N LYS A 136 -24.89 1.71 -10.19
CA LYS A 136 -23.99 0.57 -10.34
C LYS A 136 -23.23 0.37 -9.04
N ILE A 137 -23.64 -0.63 -8.27
CA ILE A 137 -23.17 -0.82 -6.89
C ILE A 137 -22.17 -1.97 -6.81
N GLY A 138 -20.97 -1.70 -6.31
CA GLY A 138 -20.01 -2.72 -5.90
C GLY A 138 -20.34 -3.27 -4.51
N LEU A 139 -20.39 -4.58 -4.35
CA LEU A 139 -20.65 -5.25 -3.07
C LEU A 139 -19.35 -5.84 -2.55
N GLN A 140 -18.89 -5.37 -1.40
CA GLN A 140 -17.59 -5.74 -0.85
C GLN A 140 -17.69 -6.13 0.63
N CYS A 141 -16.86 -7.08 1.06
CA CYS A 141 -16.60 -7.33 2.48
C CYS A 141 -15.25 -6.76 2.94
N GLY A 142 -15.15 -6.38 4.21
CA GLY A 142 -13.87 -6.15 4.89
C GLY A 142 -13.65 -7.19 5.98
N GLY A 143 -13.53 -6.73 7.24
CA GLY A 143 -13.38 -7.62 8.39
C GLY A 143 -14.66 -8.40 8.73
N SER A 144 -14.89 -9.53 8.06
CA SER A 144 -16.01 -10.46 8.34
C SER A 144 -16.01 -11.02 9.77
N ASP A 145 -17.21 -11.23 10.31
CA ASP A 145 -17.48 -11.88 11.59
C ASP A 145 -18.63 -12.90 11.47
N ALA A 146 -18.98 -13.57 12.58
CA ALA A 146 -20.09 -14.53 12.61
C ALA A 146 -21.47 -13.92 12.30
N PHE A 147 -21.64 -12.61 12.41
CA PHE A 147 -22.92 -11.91 12.19
C PHE A 147 -23.08 -11.40 10.75
N SER A 148 -21.98 -11.31 10.00
CA SER A 148 -21.94 -10.77 8.63
C SER A 148 -22.96 -11.45 7.72
N GLY A 149 -23.03 -12.78 7.76
CA GLY A 149 -23.97 -13.59 6.96
C GLY A 149 -25.42 -13.57 7.41
N VAL A 150 -25.75 -12.94 8.55
CA VAL A 150 -27.11 -12.91 9.12
C VAL A 150 -27.67 -11.51 9.33
N SER A 151 -26.84 -10.45 9.27
CA SER A 151 -27.27 -9.04 9.35
C SER A 151 -26.86 -8.23 8.11
N ALA A 152 -25.60 -7.79 8.02
CA ALA A 152 -25.13 -6.84 7.01
C ALA A 152 -25.23 -7.38 5.58
N ASN A 153 -24.79 -8.61 5.32
CA ASN A 153 -24.82 -9.18 3.96
C ASN A 153 -26.27 -9.39 3.46
N PRO A 154 -27.20 -9.95 4.26
CA PRO A 154 -28.63 -9.98 3.90
C PRO A 154 -29.25 -8.60 3.66
N LEU A 155 -28.90 -7.58 4.46
CA LEU A 155 -29.38 -6.21 4.26
C LEU A 155 -28.88 -5.63 2.93
N VAL A 156 -27.58 -5.80 2.64
CA VAL A 156 -26.99 -5.43 1.36
C VAL A 156 -27.64 -6.17 0.18
N ALA A 157 -27.94 -7.46 0.34
CA ALA A 157 -28.67 -8.24 -0.65
C ALA A 157 -30.08 -7.70 -0.91
N TRP A 158 -30.79 -7.26 0.14
CA TRP A 158 -32.11 -6.66 0.00
C TRP A 158 -32.03 -5.38 -0.84
N VAL A 159 -31.13 -4.46 -0.48
CA VAL A 159 -30.99 -3.15 -1.15
C VAL A 159 -30.49 -3.30 -2.58
N SER A 160 -29.48 -4.15 -2.81
CA SER A 160 -28.99 -4.46 -4.17
C SER A 160 -30.05 -5.14 -5.03
N GLY A 161 -30.91 -5.97 -4.42
CA GLY A 161 -32.08 -6.54 -5.07
C GLY A 161 -33.05 -5.46 -5.57
N GLU A 162 -33.35 -4.43 -4.77
CA GLU A 162 -34.19 -3.30 -5.20
C GLU A 162 -33.55 -2.50 -6.34
N VAL A 163 -32.23 -2.30 -6.31
CA VAL A 163 -31.50 -1.60 -7.39
C VAL A 163 -31.61 -2.38 -8.70
N VAL A 164 -31.37 -3.70 -8.67
CA VAL A 164 -31.53 -4.57 -9.85
C VAL A 164 -32.99 -4.61 -10.33
N ARG A 165 -33.98 -4.62 -9.41
CA ARG A 165 -35.41 -4.55 -9.78
C ARG A 165 -35.77 -3.26 -10.52
N ASN A 166 -35.08 -2.16 -10.25
CA ASN A 166 -35.26 -0.88 -10.95
C ASN A 166 -34.39 -0.76 -12.22
N GLY A 167 -33.71 -1.82 -12.63
CA GLY A 167 -32.88 -1.83 -13.84
C GLY A 167 -31.43 -1.38 -13.64
N GLY A 168 -30.97 -1.24 -12.38
CA GLY A 168 -29.58 -0.95 -12.05
C GLY A 168 -28.69 -2.20 -12.05
N ILE A 169 -27.46 -2.02 -11.56
CA ILE A 169 -26.44 -3.07 -11.51
C ILE A 169 -25.97 -3.27 -10.07
N ALA A 170 -25.81 -4.54 -9.68
CA ALA A 170 -25.12 -4.93 -8.47
C ALA A 170 -23.99 -5.91 -8.82
N ASN A 171 -22.80 -5.70 -8.26
CA ASN A 171 -21.60 -6.48 -8.56
C ASN A 171 -21.04 -7.14 -7.31
N LEU A 172 -21.17 -8.46 -7.20
CA LEU A 172 -20.48 -9.26 -6.20
C LEU A 172 -19.09 -9.67 -6.72
N ALA A 173 -18.06 -9.58 -5.89
CA ALA A 173 -16.71 -9.97 -6.26
C ALA A 173 -16.16 -11.04 -5.29
N GLU A 174 -14.85 -11.04 -5.03
CA GLU A 174 -14.19 -11.83 -3.98
C GLU A 174 -14.28 -13.35 -4.21
N THR A 175 -13.57 -13.86 -5.22
CA THR A 175 -13.71 -15.28 -5.64
C THR A 175 -13.37 -16.27 -4.53
N ASP A 176 -12.33 -16.00 -3.75
CA ASP A 176 -11.92 -16.79 -2.59
C ASP A 176 -12.89 -16.70 -1.40
N GLU A 177 -13.75 -15.68 -1.34
CA GLU A 177 -14.82 -15.60 -0.35
C GLU A 177 -16.07 -16.38 -0.76
N LEU A 178 -16.14 -16.95 -1.97
CA LEU A 178 -17.27 -17.78 -2.41
C LEU A 178 -16.93 -19.28 -2.52
N ILE A 179 -15.69 -19.66 -2.24
CA ILE A 179 -15.25 -21.06 -2.27
C ILE A 179 -15.94 -21.84 -1.15
N GLY A 180 -16.67 -22.89 -1.51
CA GLY A 180 -17.54 -23.63 -0.60
C GLY A 180 -18.98 -23.11 -0.49
N ALA A 181 -19.32 -22.01 -1.18
CA ALA A 181 -20.69 -21.48 -1.28
C ALA A 181 -21.33 -21.68 -2.67
N GLU A 182 -20.69 -22.47 -3.55
CA GLU A 182 -21.10 -22.64 -4.94
C GLU A 182 -22.54 -23.15 -5.05
N HIS A 183 -22.98 -24.00 -4.13
CA HIS A 183 -24.37 -24.50 -4.10
C HIS A 183 -25.41 -23.39 -3.92
N TYR A 184 -25.13 -22.40 -3.07
CA TYR A 184 -26.01 -21.25 -2.87
C TYR A 184 -26.02 -20.35 -4.10
N VAL A 185 -24.83 -20.06 -4.63
CA VAL A 185 -24.66 -19.18 -5.79
C VAL A 185 -25.34 -19.76 -7.04
N LEU A 186 -25.12 -21.04 -7.33
CA LEU A 186 -25.63 -21.73 -8.52
C LEU A 186 -27.12 -22.04 -8.47
N LYS A 187 -27.79 -21.84 -7.33
CA LYS A 187 -29.24 -22.07 -7.20
C LYS A 187 -30.05 -21.12 -8.10
N HIS A 188 -29.55 -19.90 -8.31
CA HIS A 188 -30.17 -18.88 -9.16
C HIS A 188 -29.10 -18.25 -10.06
N VAL A 189 -29.00 -18.77 -11.27
CA VAL A 189 -28.08 -18.32 -12.32
C VAL A 189 -28.83 -18.30 -13.64
N LYS A 190 -28.53 -17.33 -14.50
CA LYS A 190 -29.25 -17.08 -15.76
C LYS A 190 -29.34 -18.30 -16.67
N ASP A 191 -28.22 -18.98 -16.87
CA ASP A 191 -28.11 -20.13 -17.77
C ASP A 191 -26.88 -21.00 -17.42
N LEU A 192 -26.77 -22.14 -18.13
CA LEU A 192 -25.67 -23.09 -17.95
C LEU A 192 -24.31 -22.51 -18.32
N GLU A 193 -24.24 -21.59 -19.27
CA GLU A 193 -22.98 -20.94 -19.68
C GLU A 193 -22.43 -20.08 -18.55
N THR A 194 -23.29 -19.25 -17.96
CA THR A 194 -22.97 -18.41 -16.80
C THR A 194 -22.52 -19.27 -15.60
N ALA A 195 -23.22 -20.38 -15.34
CA ALA A 195 -22.84 -21.32 -14.28
C ALA A 195 -21.45 -21.94 -14.51
N ARG A 196 -21.14 -22.35 -15.75
CA ARG A 196 -19.82 -22.90 -16.10
C ARG A 196 -18.72 -21.85 -15.99
N ARG A 197 -19.02 -20.60 -16.36
CA ARG A 197 -18.05 -19.50 -16.23
C ARG A 197 -17.75 -19.20 -14.76
N PHE A 198 -18.78 -19.19 -13.89
CA PHE A 198 -18.59 -19.06 -12.44
C PHE A 198 -17.67 -20.16 -11.88
N LEU A 199 -17.99 -21.43 -12.16
CA LEU A 199 -17.19 -22.57 -11.70
C LEU A 199 -15.75 -22.54 -12.25
N SER A 200 -15.58 -22.18 -13.52
CA SER A 200 -14.24 -22.02 -14.09
C SER A 200 -13.45 -20.90 -13.40
N THR A 201 -14.10 -19.82 -13.01
CA THR A 201 -13.46 -18.71 -12.28
C THR A 201 -12.92 -19.18 -10.93
N VAL A 202 -13.75 -19.90 -10.18
CA VAL A 202 -13.36 -20.52 -8.90
C VAL A 202 -12.15 -21.44 -9.05
N GLU A 203 -12.18 -22.35 -10.04
CA GLU A 203 -11.07 -23.30 -10.24
C GLU A 203 -9.78 -22.62 -10.69
N ARG A 204 -9.85 -21.62 -11.58
CA ARG A 204 -8.67 -20.81 -11.98
C ARG A 204 -8.07 -20.07 -10.78
N PHE A 205 -8.90 -19.56 -9.88
CA PHE A 205 -8.41 -18.86 -8.69
C PHE A 205 -7.69 -19.83 -7.73
N LYS A 206 -8.28 -21.02 -7.47
CA LYS A 206 -7.63 -22.07 -6.67
C LYS A 206 -6.29 -22.49 -7.26
N GLU A 207 -6.23 -22.69 -8.57
CA GLU A 207 -5.00 -23.02 -9.28
C GLU A 207 -3.94 -21.91 -9.08
N ARG A 208 -4.32 -20.64 -9.28
CA ARG A 208 -3.43 -19.51 -9.10
C ARG A 208 -2.86 -19.43 -7.68
N VAL A 209 -3.70 -19.59 -6.65
CA VAL A 209 -3.27 -19.59 -5.25
C VAL A 209 -2.31 -20.75 -4.95
N SER A 210 -2.54 -21.93 -5.56
CA SER A 210 -1.70 -23.10 -5.36
C SER A 210 -0.25 -22.91 -5.82
N TRP A 211 -0.01 -22.07 -6.84
CA TRP A 211 1.34 -21.72 -7.31
C TRP A 211 2.16 -21.02 -6.23
N HIS A 212 1.50 -20.39 -5.26
CA HIS A 212 2.12 -19.70 -4.14
C HIS A 212 2.18 -20.56 -2.86
N GLY A 213 1.81 -21.83 -2.95
CA GLY A 213 1.87 -22.76 -1.82
C GLY A 213 0.77 -22.59 -0.79
N HIS A 214 -0.28 -21.85 -1.13
CA HIS A 214 -1.47 -21.64 -0.32
C HIS A 214 -2.65 -22.44 -0.90
N THR A 215 -3.68 -22.63 -0.09
CA THR A 215 -4.98 -23.12 -0.56
C THR A 215 -6.04 -22.06 -0.29
N ALA A 216 -7.09 -22.01 -1.10
CA ALA A 216 -8.13 -21.01 -0.89
C ALA A 216 -8.99 -21.31 0.36
N GLU A 217 -8.95 -22.56 0.82
CA GLU A 217 -9.54 -23.02 2.08
C GLU A 217 -8.88 -22.36 3.32
N ASP A 218 -7.66 -21.82 3.17
CA ASP A 218 -6.94 -21.08 4.22
C ASP A 218 -7.47 -19.64 4.42
N ASN A 219 -8.56 -19.25 3.74
CA ASN A 219 -9.08 -17.88 3.73
C ASN A 219 -9.79 -17.41 5.04
N PRO A 220 -10.12 -18.24 6.06
CA PRO A 220 -10.37 -17.71 7.40
C PRO A 220 -9.08 -17.16 8.03
N SER A 221 -8.99 -15.83 8.18
CA SER A 221 -7.87 -15.21 8.90
C SER A 221 -7.89 -15.51 10.40
N GLY A 222 -6.78 -15.26 11.11
CA GLY A 222 -6.74 -15.32 12.58
C GLY A 222 -7.85 -14.48 13.24
N GLY A 223 -8.11 -13.28 12.71
CA GLY A 223 -9.20 -12.42 13.16
C GLY A 223 -10.59 -13.00 12.90
N ASN A 224 -10.79 -13.72 11.79
CA ASN A 224 -12.06 -14.40 11.51
C ASN A 224 -12.28 -15.58 12.47
N ASN A 225 -11.25 -16.39 12.71
CA ASN A 225 -11.30 -17.53 13.63
C ASN A 225 -11.64 -17.08 15.06
N TYR A 226 -11.00 -16.01 15.54
CA TYR A 226 -11.28 -15.41 16.85
C TYR A 226 -12.74 -14.97 17.00
N ARG A 227 -13.40 -14.60 15.89
CA ARG A 227 -14.77 -14.05 15.87
C ARG A 227 -15.83 -15.05 15.38
N GLY A 228 -15.50 -16.35 15.42
CA GLY A 228 -16.48 -17.42 15.24
C GLY A 228 -16.65 -17.95 13.81
N LEU A 229 -15.81 -17.53 12.86
CA LEU A 229 -15.78 -18.09 11.50
C LEU A 229 -14.71 -19.18 11.40
N TYR A 230 -15.04 -20.38 11.85
CA TYR A 230 -14.07 -21.47 12.06
C TYR A 230 -13.65 -22.25 10.81
N ASN A 231 -14.35 -22.08 9.68
CA ASN A 231 -14.00 -22.73 8.43
C ASN A 231 -14.48 -21.92 7.23
N ILE A 232 -13.89 -22.23 6.07
CA ILE A 232 -14.18 -21.55 4.82
C ILE A 232 -15.65 -21.62 4.43
N SER A 233 -16.32 -22.77 4.57
CA SER A 233 -17.73 -22.92 4.15
C SER A 233 -18.68 -21.98 4.92
N ILE A 234 -18.47 -21.79 6.23
CA ILE A 234 -19.28 -20.85 7.04
C ILE A 234 -19.01 -19.40 6.62
N LYS A 235 -17.75 -19.03 6.40
CA LYS A 235 -17.39 -17.69 5.90
C LYS A 235 -18.04 -17.46 4.54
N SER A 236 -17.87 -18.40 3.61
CA SER A 236 -18.29 -18.24 2.24
C SER A 236 -19.80 -18.22 2.06
N ILE A 237 -20.55 -19.04 2.81
CA ILE A 237 -22.01 -18.94 2.75
C ILE A 237 -22.48 -17.59 3.27
N GLY A 238 -21.82 -17.04 4.30
CA GLY A 238 -22.08 -15.70 4.80
C GLY A 238 -21.78 -14.62 3.77
N ALA A 239 -20.65 -14.69 3.07
CA ALA A 239 -20.29 -13.77 1.99
C ALA A 239 -21.27 -13.87 0.81
N ALA A 240 -21.69 -15.08 0.44
CA ALA A 240 -22.66 -15.32 -0.63
C ALA A 240 -24.04 -14.72 -0.34
N MET A 241 -24.40 -14.51 0.93
CA MET A 241 -25.66 -13.85 1.32
C MET A 241 -25.74 -12.37 0.89
N LYS A 242 -24.66 -11.78 0.33
CA LYS A 242 -24.72 -10.48 -0.37
C LYS A 242 -25.52 -10.56 -1.68
N LYS A 243 -25.79 -11.77 -2.19
CA LYS A 243 -26.73 -12.02 -3.28
C LYS A 243 -28.06 -12.48 -2.70
N HIS A 244 -29.14 -11.72 -2.92
CA HIS A 244 -30.48 -12.14 -2.47
C HIS A 244 -30.86 -13.52 -3.05
N PRO A 245 -31.56 -14.40 -2.30
CA PRO A 245 -31.94 -15.72 -2.80
C PRO A 245 -32.71 -15.68 -4.13
N ASP A 246 -33.65 -14.75 -4.28
CA ASP A 246 -34.48 -14.60 -5.49
C ASP A 246 -33.80 -13.88 -6.66
N VAL A 247 -32.59 -13.31 -6.44
CA VAL A 247 -31.81 -12.66 -7.49
C VAL A 247 -30.88 -13.67 -8.13
N ARG A 248 -30.91 -13.76 -9.46
CA ARG A 248 -30.01 -14.64 -10.22
C ARG A 248 -28.74 -13.90 -10.61
N ILE A 249 -27.63 -14.61 -10.74
CA ILE A 249 -26.45 -14.07 -11.43
C ILE A 249 -26.75 -14.02 -12.93
N ASP A 250 -26.68 -12.82 -13.51
CA ASP A 250 -26.88 -12.57 -14.94
C ASP A 250 -25.57 -12.61 -15.72
N HIS A 251 -24.46 -12.21 -15.08
CA HIS A 251 -23.15 -12.06 -15.72
C HIS A 251 -22.03 -12.55 -14.80
N VAL A 252 -21.07 -13.28 -15.36
CA VAL A 252 -19.77 -13.54 -14.73
C VAL A 252 -18.72 -12.83 -15.57
N THR A 253 -17.85 -12.05 -14.96
CA THR A 253 -16.92 -11.13 -15.64
C THR A 253 -15.50 -11.26 -15.12
N GLU A 254 -14.52 -10.92 -15.96
CA GLU A 254 -13.13 -10.82 -15.51
C GLU A 254 -12.93 -9.54 -14.69
N TYR A 255 -11.88 -9.48 -13.89
CA TYR A 255 -11.51 -8.29 -13.12
C TYR A 255 -11.49 -7.02 -13.99
N ALA A 256 -12.09 -5.94 -13.48
CA ALA A 256 -12.21 -4.63 -14.14
C ALA A 256 -12.93 -4.62 -15.50
N GLN A 257 -13.62 -5.71 -15.88
CA GLN A 257 -14.42 -5.75 -17.12
C GLN A 257 -15.68 -4.87 -16.98
N ARG A 258 -15.87 -3.93 -17.92
CA ARG A 258 -17.01 -2.99 -17.93
C ARG A 258 -18.36 -3.69 -17.80
N MET A 259 -19.20 -3.19 -16.89
CA MET A 259 -20.60 -3.61 -16.71
C MET A 259 -21.52 -2.76 -17.59
N ALA A 260 -21.95 -3.35 -18.71
CA ALA A 260 -22.74 -2.67 -19.73
C ALA A 260 -24.24 -2.90 -19.59
N GLU A 261 -24.66 -4.12 -19.26
CA GLU A 261 -26.06 -4.52 -19.20
C GLU A 261 -26.59 -4.49 -17.76
N PRO A 262 -27.88 -4.17 -17.52
CA PRO A 262 -28.52 -4.31 -16.20
C PRO A 262 -28.45 -5.72 -15.64
N GLY A 263 -28.46 -5.85 -14.30
CA GLY A 263 -28.55 -7.16 -13.64
C GLY A 263 -27.52 -7.37 -12.53
N PHE A 264 -27.42 -8.61 -12.08
CA PHE A 264 -26.48 -8.99 -11.01
C PHE A 264 -25.22 -9.64 -11.60
N TYR A 265 -24.07 -9.04 -11.30
CA TYR A 265 -22.76 -9.47 -11.77
C TYR A 265 -22.01 -10.23 -10.68
N PHE A 266 -21.23 -11.22 -11.12
CA PHE A 266 -20.09 -11.73 -10.38
C PHE A 266 -18.80 -11.37 -11.12
N MET A 267 -17.83 -10.77 -10.43
CA MET A 267 -16.54 -10.38 -10.99
C MET A 267 -15.40 -11.21 -10.35
N ASP A 268 -14.55 -11.81 -11.18
CA ASP A 268 -13.31 -12.44 -10.71
C ASP A 268 -12.42 -11.40 -10.04
N SER A 269 -12.04 -11.63 -8.79
CA SER A 269 -11.19 -10.75 -7.98
C SER A 269 -10.64 -11.52 -6.78
N PRO A 270 -9.54 -11.04 -6.16
CA PRO A 270 -9.13 -11.51 -4.84
C PRO A 270 -10.05 -10.91 -3.77
N GLY A 271 -10.07 -11.51 -2.59
CA GLY A 271 -10.82 -11.08 -1.41
C GLY A 271 -10.13 -9.99 -0.59
N ASN A 272 -8.95 -9.51 -1.03
CA ASN A 272 -8.41 -8.27 -0.49
C ASN A 272 -9.32 -7.11 -0.92
N ASP A 273 -9.79 -6.34 0.06
CA ASP A 273 -10.87 -5.39 -0.12
C ASP A 273 -10.52 -4.24 -1.06
N LEU A 274 -9.34 -3.67 -0.90
CA LEU A 274 -8.85 -2.58 -1.77
C LEU A 274 -8.66 -3.05 -3.22
N GLU A 275 -8.08 -4.24 -3.42
CA GLU A 275 -7.88 -4.83 -4.76
C GLU A 275 -9.22 -5.12 -5.44
N SER A 276 -10.17 -5.71 -4.72
CA SER A 276 -11.51 -6.05 -5.23
C SER A 276 -12.30 -4.79 -5.63
N VAL A 277 -12.37 -3.80 -4.74
CA VAL A 277 -13.10 -2.54 -4.97
C VAL A 277 -12.53 -1.78 -6.15
N ALA A 278 -11.21 -1.73 -6.31
CA ALA A 278 -10.58 -1.13 -7.48
C ALA A 278 -11.08 -1.76 -8.80
N GLY A 279 -11.25 -3.08 -8.82
CA GLY A 279 -11.85 -3.78 -9.96
C GLY A 279 -13.30 -3.36 -10.18
N GLN A 280 -14.12 -3.29 -9.13
CA GLN A 280 -15.53 -2.93 -9.22
C GLN A 280 -15.72 -1.49 -9.73
N VAL A 281 -14.93 -0.54 -9.22
CA VAL A 281 -14.92 0.85 -9.65
C VAL A 281 -14.50 0.96 -11.12
N ALA A 282 -13.44 0.25 -11.52
CA ALA A 282 -13.00 0.24 -12.92
C ALA A 282 -14.01 -0.43 -13.87
N SER A 283 -14.79 -1.40 -13.37
CA SER A 283 -15.92 -1.99 -14.09
C SER A 283 -17.10 -1.02 -14.24
N GLY A 284 -17.07 0.14 -13.57
CA GLY A 284 -18.03 1.23 -13.68
C GLY A 284 -18.94 1.41 -12.46
N ALA A 285 -18.64 0.80 -11.31
CA ALA A 285 -19.39 1.08 -10.08
C ALA A 285 -19.27 2.55 -9.70
N ASN A 286 -20.41 3.20 -9.43
CA ASN A 286 -20.51 4.59 -8.99
C ASN A 286 -20.90 4.72 -7.51
N MET A 287 -21.08 3.59 -6.83
CA MET A 287 -21.25 3.49 -5.39
C MET A 287 -20.74 2.14 -4.88
N ILE A 288 -20.26 2.10 -3.64
CA ILE A 288 -19.79 0.88 -2.98
C ILE A 288 -20.61 0.63 -1.72
N PHE A 289 -21.09 -0.61 -1.56
CA PHE A 289 -21.60 -1.13 -0.30
C PHE A 289 -20.54 -1.99 0.34
N PHE A 290 -20.06 -1.56 1.51
CA PHE A 290 -18.96 -2.19 2.20
C PHE A 290 -19.44 -2.76 3.53
N THR A 291 -19.47 -4.09 3.68
CA THR A 291 -19.88 -4.73 4.93
C THR A 291 -18.69 -5.05 5.82
N THR A 292 -18.84 -4.87 7.12
CA THR A 292 -17.77 -5.13 8.08
C THR A 292 -18.30 -5.49 9.47
N GLY A 293 -17.76 -6.55 10.05
CA GLY A 293 -18.03 -6.91 11.45
C GLY A 293 -17.13 -6.19 12.45
N ASN A 294 -15.90 -5.85 12.05
CA ASN A 294 -14.96 -5.17 12.94
C ASN A 294 -14.92 -3.66 12.80
N GLY A 295 -15.52 -3.11 11.74
CA GLY A 295 -15.55 -1.67 11.50
C GLY A 295 -14.45 -1.19 10.57
N SER A 296 -14.27 -1.84 9.42
CA SER A 296 -13.32 -1.35 8.42
C SER A 296 -13.70 0.04 7.93
N ILE A 297 -12.69 0.91 7.77
CA ILE A 297 -12.85 2.31 7.38
C ILE A 297 -12.47 2.53 5.90
N THR A 298 -12.40 1.44 5.14
CA THR A 298 -12.04 1.46 3.73
C THR A 298 -13.03 2.33 2.95
N ASN A 299 -12.52 3.35 2.24
CA ASN A 299 -13.27 4.13 1.26
C ASN A 299 -12.43 4.27 -0.02
N PHE A 300 -13.09 4.57 -1.12
CA PHE A 300 -12.45 4.81 -2.40
C PHE A 300 -12.35 6.32 -2.69
N PRO A 301 -11.27 6.84 -3.33
CA PRO A 301 -11.04 8.29 -3.42
C PRO A 301 -12.14 9.11 -4.09
N PHE A 302 -12.80 8.57 -5.11
CA PHE A 302 -13.83 9.28 -5.89
C PHE A 302 -15.15 8.51 -6.03
N VAL A 303 -15.32 7.42 -5.30
CA VAL A 303 -16.58 6.64 -5.32
C VAL A 303 -17.14 6.56 -3.90
N PRO A 304 -18.37 7.05 -3.66
CA PRO A 304 -18.96 7.04 -2.33
C PRO A 304 -19.12 5.60 -1.81
N THR A 305 -18.68 5.39 -0.57
CA THR A 305 -18.77 4.09 0.12
C THR A 305 -19.74 4.19 1.29
N ILE A 306 -20.84 3.44 1.23
CA ILE A 306 -21.75 3.24 2.36
C ILE A 306 -21.27 2.02 3.15
N LYS A 307 -20.90 2.24 4.41
CA LYS A 307 -20.38 1.19 5.28
C LYS A 307 -21.43 0.61 6.21
N PHE A 308 -21.55 -0.71 6.23
CA PHE A 308 -22.54 -1.46 6.99
C PHE A 308 -21.84 -2.26 8.09
N VAL A 309 -22.22 -2.02 9.34
CA VAL A 309 -21.66 -2.74 10.48
C VAL A 309 -22.63 -3.77 11.04
N THR A 310 -22.13 -4.94 11.39
CA THR A 310 -22.94 -6.15 11.62
C THR A 310 -23.71 -6.17 12.95
N THR A 311 -23.28 -5.36 13.92
CA THR A 311 -23.83 -5.35 15.29
C THR A 311 -23.99 -3.93 15.81
N THR A 312 -25.03 -3.69 16.61
CA THR A 312 -25.37 -2.35 17.12
C THR A 312 -24.31 -1.80 18.07
N SER A 313 -23.74 -2.63 18.95
CA SER A 313 -22.68 -2.18 19.86
C SER A 313 -21.43 -1.70 19.11
N ARG A 314 -21.09 -2.35 18.00
CA ARG A 314 -19.97 -1.89 17.15
C ARG A 314 -20.34 -0.62 16.38
N TYR A 315 -21.59 -0.48 15.94
CA TYR A 315 -22.08 0.76 15.33
C TYR A 315 -21.96 1.94 16.30
N GLU A 316 -22.40 1.78 17.55
CA GLU A 316 -22.32 2.85 18.55
C GLU A 316 -20.88 3.29 18.81
N LEU A 317 -19.96 2.33 18.92
CA LEU A 317 -18.52 2.58 19.09
C LEU A 317 -17.89 3.32 17.90
N LEU A 318 -18.36 3.06 16.69
CA LEU A 318 -17.77 3.55 15.44
C LEU A 318 -18.74 4.44 14.64
N SER A 319 -19.66 5.12 15.31
CA SER A 319 -20.75 5.87 14.67
C SER A 319 -20.25 7.06 13.83
N GLU A 320 -19.07 7.59 14.15
CA GLU A 320 -18.37 8.61 13.35
C GLU A 320 -17.65 8.05 12.12
N ASP A 321 -17.60 6.72 11.97
CA ASP A 321 -16.96 6.03 10.85
C ASP A 321 -17.89 5.07 10.09
N MET A 322 -19.11 4.79 10.60
CA MET A 322 -20.03 3.81 10.02
C MET A 322 -21.33 4.45 9.54
N ASP A 323 -21.78 4.06 8.36
CA ASP A 323 -23.03 4.58 7.82
C ASP A 323 -24.23 3.84 8.42
N VAL A 324 -24.32 2.53 8.22
CA VAL A 324 -25.54 1.75 8.49
C VAL A 324 -25.33 0.75 9.63
N ASN A 325 -26.22 0.79 10.63
CA ASN A 325 -26.33 -0.24 11.66
C ASN A 325 -27.15 -1.44 11.14
N ALA A 326 -26.49 -2.46 10.61
CA ALA A 326 -27.19 -3.70 10.25
C ALA A 326 -27.54 -4.56 11.48
N GLY A 327 -26.89 -4.30 12.63
CA GLY A 327 -27.17 -4.95 13.91
C GLY A 327 -28.59 -4.73 14.41
N ALA A 328 -29.26 -3.66 13.98
CA ALA A 328 -30.67 -3.41 14.30
C ALA A 328 -31.58 -4.60 13.91
N TYR A 329 -31.23 -5.35 12.86
CA TYR A 329 -31.94 -6.58 12.52
C TYR A 329 -31.86 -7.65 13.63
N LEU A 330 -30.68 -7.78 14.24
CA LEU A 330 -30.45 -8.70 15.36
C LEU A 330 -31.19 -8.24 16.64
N ASP A 331 -31.43 -6.94 16.76
CA ASP A 331 -32.18 -6.33 17.87
C ASP A 331 -33.71 -6.36 17.68
N GLY A 332 -34.19 -6.85 16.53
CA GLY A 332 -35.59 -7.11 16.25
C GLY A 332 -36.25 -6.21 15.20
N THR A 333 -35.52 -5.27 14.58
CA THR A 333 -36.05 -4.49 13.45
C THR A 333 -36.28 -5.41 12.24
N PRO A 334 -37.47 -5.42 11.61
CA PRO A 334 -37.71 -6.23 10.43
C PRO A 334 -36.80 -5.86 9.25
N MET A 335 -36.28 -6.86 8.52
CA MET A 335 -35.39 -6.64 7.37
C MET A 335 -36.01 -5.74 6.29
N ASP A 336 -37.32 -5.87 6.02
CA ASP A 336 -38.01 -5.02 5.04
C ASP A 336 -38.08 -3.55 5.44
N GLU A 337 -38.14 -3.26 6.75
CA GLU A 337 -38.13 -1.89 7.26
C GLU A 337 -36.73 -1.30 7.13
N LEU A 338 -35.72 -2.01 7.67
CA LEU A 338 -34.32 -1.62 7.58
C LEU A 338 -33.82 -1.49 6.14
N GLY A 339 -34.27 -2.40 5.26
CA GLY A 339 -33.97 -2.38 3.84
C GLY A 339 -34.49 -1.13 3.14
N ARG A 340 -35.75 -0.74 3.39
CA ARG A 340 -36.34 0.48 2.80
C ARG A 340 -35.61 1.73 3.27
N GLU A 341 -35.34 1.86 4.56
CA GLU A 341 -34.59 2.99 5.10
C GLU A 341 -33.19 3.09 4.48
N THR A 342 -32.53 1.95 4.30
CA THR A 342 -31.19 1.90 3.71
C THR A 342 -31.21 2.19 2.21
N PHE A 343 -32.24 1.75 1.48
CA PHE A 343 -32.43 2.10 0.07
C PHE A 343 -32.66 3.60 -0.10
N GLU A 344 -33.48 4.24 0.75
CA GLU A 344 -33.64 5.70 0.73
C GLU A 344 -32.32 6.43 1.01
N ARG A 345 -31.52 5.94 1.97
CA ARG A 345 -30.18 6.48 2.22
C ARG A 345 -29.24 6.31 1.02
N THR A 346 -29.34 5.17 0.33
CA THR A 346 -28.60 4.90 -0.91
C THR A 346 -28.91 5.96 -1.97
N LEU A 347 -30.20 6.28 -2.18
CA LEU A 347 -30.62 7.32 -3.11
C LEU A 347 -30.13 8.71 -2.70
N LYS A 348 -30.14 9.04 -1.41
CA LYS A 348 -29.60 10.31 -0.90
C LYS A 348 -28.09 10.43 -1.14
N ALA A 349 -27.32 9.37 -0.88
CA ALA A 349 -25.89 9.34 -1.16
C ALA A 349 -25.60 9.52 -2.65
N ALA A 350 -26.33 8.82 -3.52
CA ALA A 350 -26.23 9.00 -4.97
C ALA A 350 -26.58 10.44 -5.41
N SER A 351 -27.49 11.09 -4.67
CA SER A 351 -27.91 12.47 -4.90
C SER A 351 -26.94 13.52 -4.33
N GLY A 352 -25.83 13.12 -3.70
CA GLY A 352 -24.77 14.01 -3.21
C GLY A 352 -24.71 14.19 -1.69
N GLU A 353 -25.51 13.46 -0.90
CA GLU A 353 -25.30 13.42 0.55
C GLU A 353 -24.02 12.62 0.85
N ARG A 354 -22.95 13.32 1.26
CA ARG A 354 -21.66 12.67 1.57
C ARG A 354 -21.84 11.56 2.59
N THR A 355 -21.23 10.41 2.37
CA THR A 355 -21.18 9.32 3.35
C THR A 355 -20.28 9.71 4.53
N VAL A 356 -20.37 8.94 5.61
CA VAL A 356 -19.50 9.13 6.79
C VAL A 356 -18.02 9.05 6.41
N GLY A 357 -17.66 8.12 5.51
CA GLY A 357 -16.28 7.95 5.05
C GLY A 357 -15.73 9.13 4.25
N GLU A 358 -16.57 9.73 3.40
CA GLU A 358 -16.21 10.93 2.65
C GLU A 358 -15.94 12.11 3.58
N ARG A 359 -16.74 12.28 4.63
CA ARG A 359 -16.52 13.33 5.64
C ARG A 359 -15.25 13.12 6.46
N ALA A 360 -14.87 11.87 6.70
CA ALA A 360 -13.65 11.53 7.45
C ALA A 360 -12.34 11.83 6.68
N GLY A 361 -12.40 12.04 5.36
CA GLY A 361 -11.22 12.35 4.54
C GLY A 361 -10.20 11.21 4.44
N HIS A 362 -10.66 9.97 4.59
CA HIS A 362 -9.85 8.75 4.50
C HIS A 362 -10.22 7.95 3.24
N SER A 363 -9.24 7.58 2.42
CA SER A 363 -9.48 6.77 1.22
C SER A 363 -8.21 6.09 0.72
N GLN A 364 -8.32 4.88 0.20
CA GLN A 364 -7.17 4.10 -0.24
C GLN A 364 -7.48 3.33 -1.52
N VAL A 365 -6.43 3.02 -2.28
CA VAL A 365 -6.53 2.23 -3.51
C VAL A 365 -5.38 1.23 -3.56
N SER A 366 -5.71 0.01 -3.95
CA SER A 366 -4.77 -1.01 -4.39
C SER A 366 -5.35 -1.69 -5.63
N ILE A 367 -4.54 -2.00 -6.62
CA ILE A 367 -4.97 -2.72 -7.83
C ILE A 367 -4.53 -4.18 -7.70
N TRP A 368 -5.24 -5.13 -8.33
CA TRP A 368 -4.86 -6.55 -8.27
C TRP A 368 -3.39 -6.76 -8.63
N ARG A 369 -2.61 -7.18 -7.63
CA ARG A 369 -1.15 -7.23 -7.67
C ARG A 369 -0.57 -8.20 -8.70
N ASP A 370 0.63 -7.87 -9.17
CA ASP A 370 1.49 -8.69 -10.03
C ASP A 370 2.04 -9.89 -9.25
N TRP A 371 1.28 -10.97 -9.22
CA TRP A 371 1.72 -12.23 -8.61
C TRP A 371 2.88 -12.82 -9.42
N LYS A 372 4.07 -12.89 -8.80
CA LYS A 372 5.34 -13.19 -9.49
C LYS A 372 5.41 -14.61 -10.04
N GLN A 373 4.78 -15.57 -9.37
CA GLN A 373 4.73 -16.95 -9.86
C GLN A 373 3.56 -17.14 -10.83
N THR A 374 3.86 -17.71 -11.99
CA THR A 374 2.88 -18.06 -13.03
C THR A 374 2.70 -19.57 -13.17
N GLY A 375 3.18 -20.33 -12.18
CA GLY A 375 3.26 -21.79 -12.18
C GLY A 375 3.88 -22.30 -10.88
N SER A 376 3.78 -23.60 -10.64
CA SER A 376 4.24 -24.23 -9.39
C SER A 376 5.72 -24.64 -9.41
N GLU A 377 6.48 -24.39 -10.49
CA GLU A 377 7.82 -24.98 -10.65
C GLU A 377 8.83 -24.52 -9.60
N ASN A 378 8.66 -23.31 -9.05
CA ASN A 378 9.57 -22.73 -8.07
C ASN A 378 9.18 -23.02 -6.62
N LEU A 379 8.03 -23.64 -6.39
CA LEU A 379 7.43 -23.71 -5.05
C LEU A 379 8.31 -24.50 -4.06
N ASP A 380 8.86 -25.63 -4.49
CA ASP A 380 9.73 -26.44 -3.64
C ASP A 380 11.03 -25.73 -3.27
N ARG A 381 11.60 -24.96 -4.21
CA ARG A 381 12.79 -24.14 -3.93
C ARG A 381 12.48 -23.07 -2.89
N LEU A 382 11.41 -22.30 -3.11
CA LEU A 382 11.00 -21.21 -2.22
C LEU A 382 10.64 -21.68 -0.81
N ARG A 383 10.05 -22.88 -0.68
CA ARG A 383 9.70 -23.46 0.63
C ARG A 383 10.90 -23.95 1.43
N ASN A 384 12.02 -24.26 0.77
CA ASN A 384 13.20 -24.85 1.39
C ASN A 384 14.43 -23.95 1.33
N GLU A 385 14.26 -22.68 0.93
CA GLU A 385 15.33 -21.69 0.87
C GLU A 385 15.84 -21.42 2.30
N GLN A 386 17.16 -21.53 2.49
CA GLN A 386 17.79 -21.31 3.79
C GLN A 386 18.06 -19.82 3.98
N GLU A 387 17.68 -19.28 5.14
CA GLU A 387 17.97 -17.89 5.46
C GLU A 387 19.47 -17.70 5.77
N PRO A 388 20.07 -16.57 5.37
CA PRO A 388 21.44 -16.22 5.72
C PRO A 388 21.69 -16.12 7.23
N GLU A 389 22.90 -16.50 7.66
CA GLU A 389 23.27 -16.54 9.09
C GLU A 389 23.56 -15.17 9.72
N GLY A 390 23.74 -14.12 8.91
CA GLY A 390 24.08 -12.77 9.39
C GLY A 390 25.56 -12.41 9.35
N GLU A 391 26.46 -13.38 9.11
CA GLU A 391 27.91 -13.14 9.14
C GLU A 391 28.39 -12.24 7.98
N PRO A 392 29.18 -11.17 8.25
CA PRO A 392 29.65 -10.23 7.23
C PRO A 392 30.62 -10.88 6.23
N LEU A 393 30.71 -10.27 5.05
CA LEU A 393 31.71 -10.62 4.05
C LEU A 393 33.11 -10.15 4.47
N PRO A 394 34.15 -10.97 4.22
CA PRO A 394 35.54 -10.54 4.35
C PRO A 394 35.86 -9.39 3.37
N VAL A 395 36.38 -8.30 3.89
CA VAL A 395 36.84 -7.13 3.11
C VAL A 395 38.37 -7.10 3.06
N LYS A 396 38.91 -6.64 1.93
CA LYS A 396 40.36 -6.45 1.75
C LYS A 396 40.84 -5.27 2.60
N GLY A 397 41.46 -5.58 3.73
CA GLY A 397 42.02 -4.60 4.64
C GLY A 397 43.18 -3.77 4.05
N GLY A 398 43.62 -2.78 4.84
CA GLY A 398 44.68 -1.85 4.44
C GLY A 398 44.16 -0.67 3.65
N ALA A 399 42.94 -0.23 3.95
CA ALA A 399 42.44 1.08 3.53
C ALA A 399 43.25 2.18 4.24
N PRO A 400 43.29 3.40 3.67
CA PRO A 400 43.87 4.54 4.38
C PRO A 400 43.07 4.80 5.67
N HIS A 401 43.78 4.99 6.78
CA HIS A 401 43.13 5.36 8.04
C HIS A 401 42.90 6.87 8.08
N PHE A 402 41.65 7.29 8.23
CA PHE A 402 41.28 8.69 8.39
C PHE A 402 40.70 8.90 9.79
N GLU A 403 41.18 9.92 10.51
CA GLU A 403 40.52 10.40 11.73
C GLU A 403 39.39 11.35 11.31
N ILE A 404 38.20 10.78 11.06
CA ILE A 404 36.99 11.52 10.72
C ILE A 404 35.98 11.32 11.83
N SER A 405 35.38 12.41 12.27
CA SER A 405 34.27 12.41 13.22
C SER A 405 33.10 13.24 12.70
N PHE A 406 31.90 12.92 13.15
CA PHE A 406 30.68 13.66 12.85
C PHE A 406 29.87 13.94 14.12
N GLU A 407 29.01 14.96 14.06
CA GLU A 407 28.03 15.23 15.11
C GLU A 407 26.88 14.24 15.00
N ALA A 408 26.62 13.55 16.11
CA ALA A 408 25.60 12.53 16.25
C ALA A 408 24.73 12.84 17.47
N ILE A 409 23.62 12.12 17.59
CA ILE A 409 22.73 12.18 18.74
C ILE A 409 23.05 11.00 19.65
N LYS A 410 23.24 11.26 20.94
CA LYS A 410 23.46 10.21 21.93
C LYS A 410 22.17 9.42 22.15
N SER A 411 22.22 8.10 21.98
CA SER A 411 21.11 7.21 22.32
C SER A 411 21.53 6.10 23.30
N GLY A 412 20.56 5.41 23.89
CA GLY A 412 20.81 4.22 24.71
C GLY A 412 21.42 3.04 23.93
N ARG A 413 21.47 3.12 22.60
CA ARG A 413 22.01 2.10 21.69
C ARG A 413 23.28 2.55 20.95
N GLY A 414 23.88 3.67 21.35
CA GLY A 414 25.06 4.26 20.71
C GLY A 414 24.77 5.65 20.11
N PRO A 415 25.79 6.39 19.67
CA PRO A 415 25.61 7.59 18.86
C PRO A 415 24.94 7.25 17.53
N VAL A 416 23.97 8.05 17.11
CA VAL A 416 23.18 7.81 15.89
C VAL A 416 22.93 9.11 15.15
N SER A 417 22.69 9.04 13.85
CA SER A 417 22.40 10.25 13.05
C SER A 417 21.04 10.88 13.36
N ASP A 418 20.13 10.14 14.00
CA ASP A 418 18.73 10.55 14.14
C ASP A 418 18.00 9.88 15.32
N GLN A 419 16.95 10.51 15.84
CA GLN A 419 16.12 9.99 16.95
C GLN A 419 14.64 10.33 16.71
N VAL A 420 13.91 9.45 16.03
CA VAL A 420 12.52 9.70 15.60
C VAL A 420 11.48 9.11 16.55
N GLY A 421 10.31 9.74 16.59
CA GLY A 421 9.07 9.11 17.06
C GLY A 421 8.38 8.39 15.91
N LEU A 422 8.24 7.06 15.98
CA LEU A 422 7.74 6.22 14.89
C LEU A 422 6.30 5.77 15.13
N VAL A 423 5.39 6.13 14.22
CA VAL A 423 4.04 5.55 14.13
C VAL A 423 4.07 4.44 13.07
N MET A 424 4.13 3.19 13.52
CA MET A 424 4.25 2.01 12.67
C MET A 424 2.88 1.39 12.38
N PRO A 425 2.29 1.59 11.18
CA PRO A 425 1.08 0.88 10.81
C PRO A 425 1.35 -0.62 10.62
N THR A 426 0.49 -1.47 11.17
CA THR A 426 0.56 -2.93 10.97
C THR A 426 -0.32 -3.44 9.83
N SER A 427 -1.01 -2.53 9.12
CA SER A 427 -1.78 -2.86 7.92
C SER A 427 -1.86 -1.69 6.95
N LEU A 428 -2.19 -1.96 5.69
CA LEU A 428 -2.36 -0.91 4.67
C LEU A 428 -3.47 0.04 5.12
N CYS A 429 -4.55 -0.49 5.71
CA CYS A 429 -5.70 0.25 6.21
C CYS A 429 -5.37 1.26 7.33
N SER A 430 -4.34 1.01 8.15
CA SER A 430 -3.90 1.99 9.16
C SER A 430 -2.84 2.97 8.63
N GLY A 431 -2.29 2.74 7.42
CA GLY A 431 -1.19 3.53 6.87
C GLY A 431 -1.48 5.01 6.67
N GLN A 432 -2.66 5.38 6.14
CA GLN A 432 -3.01 6.79 5.96
C GLN A 432 -3.22 7.49 7.31
N ILE A 433 -3.82 6.81 8.29
CA ILE A 433 -4.04 7.34 9.63
C ILE A 433 -2.71 7.57 10.34
N SER A 434 -1.80 6.58 10.32
CA SER A 434 -0.46 6.73 10.90
C SER A 434 0.27 7.94 10.33
N ARG A 435 0.17 8.17 9.01
CA ARG A 435 0.75 9.34 8.35
C ARG A 435 0.08 10.64 8.81
N ARG A 436 -1.24 10.67 8.93
CA ARG A 436 -1.99 11.84 9.42
C ARG A 436 -1.58 12.20 10.85
N ILE A 437 -1.41 11.20 11.72
CA ILE A 437 -0.95 11.38 13.10
C ILE A 437 0.47 11.96 13.14
N ALA A 438 1.43 11.34 12.43
CA ALA A 438 2.82 11.82 12.41
C ALA A 438 2.92 13.26 11.88
N ASN A 439 2.18 13.60 10.82
CA ASN A 439 2.14 14.96 10.29
C ASN A 439 1.56 15.95 11.31
N ARG A 440 0.43 15.64 11.95
CA ARG A 440 -0.19 16.50 12.98
C ARG A 440 0.75 16.76 14.16
N LEU A 441 1.49 15.75 14.62
CA LEU A 441 2.48 15.90 15.69
C LEU A 441 3.63 16.83 15.27
N ASN A 442 4.14 16.69 14.03
CA ASN A 442 5.18 17.57 13.50
C ASN A 442 4.68 19.02 13.33
N GLU A 443 3.51 19.22 12.73
CA GLU A 443 2.92 20.55 12.47
C GLU A 443 2.67 21.34 13.76
N ARG A 444 2.38 20.66 14.88
CA ARG A 444 2.20 21.26 16.20
C ARG A 444 3.52 21.50 16.95
N GLY A 445 4.65 21.08 16.39
CA GLY A 445 5.95 21.16 17.08
C GLY A 445 6.04 20.28 18.32
N ALA A 446 5.38 19.11 18.33
CA ALA A 446 5.27 18.24 19.49
C ALA A 446 6.59 17.54 19.89
N THR A 447 7.69 17.79 19.18
CA THR A 447 8.98 17.11 19.42
C THR A 447 9.62 17.44 20.76
N GLN A 448 9.37 18.66 21.28
CA GLN A 448 9.89 19.17 22.55
C GLN A 448 11.42 19.02 22.73
N GLY A 449 12.20 18.95 21.64
CA GLY A 449 13.64 18.69 21.70
C GLY A 449 14.03 17.27 22.14
N LYS A 450 13.07 16.35 22.22
CA LYS A 450 13.24 14.97 22.72
C LYS A 450 13.21 13.91 21.62
N VAL A 451 12.67 14.27 20.46
CA VAL A 451 12.83 13.55 19.18
C VAL A 451 13.13 14.58 18.11
N THR A 452 13.74 14.17 17.00
CA THR A 452 14.04 15.07 15.88
C THR A 452 12.78 15.37 15.07
N ARG A 453 11.93 14.36 14.85
CA ARG A 453 10.65 14.42 14.15
C ARG A 453 9.81 13.17 14.42
N PHE A 454 8.54 13.24 14.04
CA PHE A 454 7.67 12.08 13.93
C PHE A 454 7.65 11.55 12.50
N VAL A 455 7.65 10.23 12.35
CA VAL A 455 7.58 9.57 11.04
C VAL A 455 6.57 8.43 11.10
N ALA A 456 5.88 8.20 9.99
CA ALA A 456 5.12 6.99 9.77
C ALA A 456 5.70 6.23 8.59
N LEU A 457 5.69 4.90 8.69
CA LEU A 457 6.14 3.99 7.64
C LEU A 457 4.94 3.21 7.07
N PRO A 458 4.02 3.87 6.34
CA PRO A 458 2.95 3.16 5.66
C PRO A 458 3.56 2.26 4.59
N HIS A 459 3.32 0.97 4.75
CA HIS A 459 3.59 0.01 3.70
C HIS A 459 2.45 0.05 2.67
N THR A 460 2.76 -0.41 1.46
CA THR A 460 1.83 -0.39 0.33
C THR A 460 1.08 -1.71 0.18
N GLU A 461 1.40 -2.71 0.99
CA GLU A 461 0.90 -4.07 0.89
C GLU A 461 0.84 -4.75 2.27
N GLY A 462 -0.08 -5.71 2.49
CA GLY A 462 0.12 -6.68 3.58
C GLY A 462 -1.00 -6.92 4.59
N CYS A 463 -2.29 -6.69 4.29
CA CYS A 463 -3.36 -7.04 5.25
C CYS A 463 -3.69 -8.56 5.31
N GLY A 464 -3.26 -9.34 4.30
CA GLY A 464 -3.84 -10.66 3.98
C GLY A 464 -2.89 -11.87 4.02
N VAL A 465 -1.61 -11.71 4.36
CA VAL A 465 -0.65 -12.83 4.40
C VAL A 465 -0.65 -13.45 5.80
N SER A 466 -0.81 -14.77 5.90
CA SER A 466 -0.92 -15.51 7.18
C SER A 466 0.06 -16.65 7.36
N ALA A 467 0.96 -16.86 6.40
CA ALA A 467 1.93 -17.93 6.45
C ALA A 467 3.04 -17.72 5.42
N GLY A 468 4.14 -18.43 5.62
CA GLY A 468 5.22 -18.55 4.66
C GLY A 468 6.19 -17.36 4.67
N SER A 469 7.10 -17.35 3.71
CA SER A 469 8.21 -16.38 3.64
C SER A 469 7.74 -14.92 3.58
N ALA A 470 6.59 -14.64 2.97
CA ALA A 470 6.03 -13.29 2.92
C ALA A 470 5.64 -12.74 4.31
N GLU A 471 5.08 -13.57 5.20
CA GLU A 471 4.79 -13.17 6.58
C GLU A 471 6.09 -12.94 7.38
N THR A 472 7.08 -13.81 7.18
CA THR A 472 8.40 -13.69 7.82
C THR A 472 9.12 -12.42 7.39
N ILE A 473 9.19 -12.14 6.09
CA ILE A 473 9.79 -10.90 5.56
C ILE A 473 9.06 -9.67 6.12
N TYR A 474 7.73 -9.69 6.10
CA TYR A 474 6.91 -8.59 6.60
C TYR A 474 7.17 -8.30 8.08
N SER A 475 7.02 -9.30 8.94
CA SER A 475 7.22 -9.17 10.39
C SER A 475 8.65 -8.76 10.75
N ARG A 476 9.65 -9.38 10.10
CA ARG A 476 11.07 -9.03 10.26
C ARG A 476 11.34 -7.58 9.88
N THR A 477 10.81 -7.10 8.75
CA THR A 477 11.03 -5.73 8.27
C THR A 477 10.42 -4.70 9.23
N LEU A 478 9.19 -4.92 9.71
CA LEU A 478 8.56 -4.02 10.68
C LEU A 478 9.32 -3.99 12.00
N ILE A 479 9.72 -5.15 12.51
CA ILE A 479 10.49 -5.25 13.76
C ILE A 479 11.88 -4.64 13.59
N GLY A 480 12.54 -4.83 12.45
CA GLY A 480 13.84 -4.22 12.15
C GLY A 480 13.78 -2.69 12.22
N HIS A 481 12.73 -2.07 11.68
CA HIS A 481 12.51 -0.63 11.83
C HIS A 481 12.22 -0.22 13.28
N LEU A 482 11.36 -0.94 14.00
CA LEU A 482 11.05 -0.66 15.41
C LEU A 482 12.29 -0.82 16.31
N ALA A 483 13.18 -1.75 15.96
CA ALA A 483 14.43 -2.04 16.65
C ALA A 483 15.58 -1.13 16.20
N SER A 484 15.38 -0.29 15.17
CA SER A 484 16.41 0.60 14.66
C SER A 484 16.95 1.50 15.77
N PRO A 485 18.27 1.69 15.88
CA PRO A 485 18.87 2.64 16.82
C PRO A 485 18.32 4.07 16.66
N SER A 486 17.90 4.45 15.44
CA SER A 486 17.35 5.77 15.15
C SER A 486 15.91 5.97 15.62
N VAL A 487 15.23 4.93 16.11
CA VAL A 487 13.87 5.02 16.66
C VAL A 487 13.96 5.13 18.18
N ARG A 488 13.54 6.29 18.72
CA ARG A 488 13.53 6.53 20.16
C ARG A 488 12.27 5.98 20.82
N PHE A 489 11.11 6.25 20.20
CA PHE A 489 9.80 5.80 20.66
C PHE A 489 9.03 5.24 19.48
N GLY A 490 8.55 4.00 19.58
CA GLY A 490 7.74 3.35 18.57
C GLY A 490 6.33 3.06 19.08
N LEU A 491 5.31 3.32 18.26
CA LEU A 491 3.95 2.90 18.49
C LEU A 491 3.45 2.09 17.30
N LEU A 492 2.83 0.94 17.55
CA LEU A 492 2.17 0.13 16.54
C LEU A 492 0.70 0.52 16.46
N LEU A 493 0.24 0.86 15.26
CA LEU A 493 -1.15 1.16 14.95
C LEU A 493 -1.73 0.08 14.06
N GLU A 494 -2.57 -0.77 14.64
CA GLU A 494 -3.37 -1.72 13.89
C GLU A 494 -4.68 -1.09 13.44
N HIS A 495 -5.29 -1.68 12.42
CA HIS A 495 -6.66 -1.40 12.07
C HIS A 495 -7.62 -2.31 12.82
N GLY A 496 -7.32 -3.61 12.92
CA GLY A 496 -7.98 -4.62 13.75
C GLY A 496 -8.54 -5.84 13.00
N CYS A 497 -8.50 -5.85 11.66
CA CYS A 497 -8.98 -6.96 10.82
C CYS A 497 -7.91 -7.65 9.97
N GLU A 498 -6.67 -7.16 9.98
CA GLU A 498 -5.51 -7.82 9.39
C GLU A 498 -5.26 -9.21 9.97
N LYS A 499 -4.44 -10.02 9.28
CA LYS A 499 -4.05 -11.33 9.81
C LYS A 499 -3.03 -11.22 10.95
N THR A 500 -2.14 -10.23 10.92
CA THR A 500 -1.08 -9.96 11.91
C THR A 500 -1.46 -8.79 12.84
N HIS A 501 -2.16 -9.09 13.94
CA HIS A 501 -2.62 -8.09 14.92
C HIS A 501 -1.49 -7.66 15.89
N ASN A 502 -1.75 -6.68 16.74
CA ASN A 502 -0.83 -6.20 17.78
C ASN A 502 -0.30 -7.34 18.67
N ASP A 503 -1.14 -8.31 19.05
CA ASP A 503 -0.71 -9.47 19.86
C ASP A 503 0.33 -10.34 19.16
N TYR A 504 0.24 -10.47 17.82
CA TYR A 504 1.25 -11.16 17.04
C TYR A 504 2.60 -10.43 17.14
N PHE A 505 2.60 -9.10 16.96
CA PHE A 505 3.82 -8.30 17.08
C PHE A 505 4.37 -8.28 18.52
N ARG A 506 3.53 -8.31 19.56
CA ARG A 506 3.98 -8.49 20.95
C ARG A 506 4.75 -9.80 21.14
N SER A 507 4.25 -10.91 20.56
CA SER A 507 4.95 -12.20 20.59
C SER A 507 6.28 -12.12 19.85
N ARG A 508 6.27 -11.58 18.63
CA ARG A 508 7.49 -11.49 17.79
C ARG A 508 8.56 -10.58 18.38
N LEU A 509 8.18 -9.46 18.99
CA LEU A 509 9.12 -8.60 19.71
C LEU A 509 9.76 -9.35 20.89
N SER A 510 8.95 -10.04 21.69
CA SER A 510 9.45 -10.88 22.80
C SER A 510 10.41 -11.98 22.32
N GLU A 511 10.06 -12.68 21.24
CA GLU A 511 10.89 -13.70 20.60
C GLU A 511 12.23 -13.13 20.11
N GLY A 512 12.21 -11.89 19.59
CA GLY A 512 13.39 -11.13 19.19
C GLY A 512 14.18 -10.49 20.33
N GLY A 513 13.79 -10.72 21.60
CA GLY A 513 14.47 -10.18 22.78
C GLY A 513 14.18 -8.70 23.07
N LEU A 514 13.13 -8.13 22.48
CA LEU A 514 12.67 -6.77 22.74
C LEU A 514 11.49 -6.78 23.71
N ASP A 515 11.43 -5.81 24.61
CA ASP A 515 10.33 -5.65 25.56
C ASP A 515 9.10 -5.02 24.89
N PRO A 516 7.97 -5.73 24.72
CA PRO A 516 6.77 -5.16 24.10
C PRO A 516 6.18 -3.97 24.86
N ASP A 517 6.46 -3.84 26.16
CA ASP A 517 5.95 -2.74 26.99
C ASP A 517 6.75 -1.43 26.77
N SER A 518 7.85 -1.49 26.03
CA SER A 518 8.59 -0.31 25.55
C SER A 518 7.94 0.38 24.34
N PHE A 519 6.87 -0.20 23.79
CA PHE A 519 6.16 0.31 22.62
C PHE A 519 4.74 0.75 22.96
N GLY A 520 4.23 1.71 22.18
CA GLY A 520 2.82 2.10 22.19
C GLY A 520 1.98 1.14 21.35
N TRP A 521 0.70 1.00 21.71
CA TRP A 521 -0.23 0.08 21.04
C TRP A 521 -1.61 0.73 20.89
N ALA A 522 -2.10 0.79 19.66
CA ALA A 522 -3.40 1.35 19.33
C ALA A 522 -4.08 0.54 18.22
N SER A 523 -5.41 0.63 18.15
CA SER A 523 -6.26 -0.10 17.21
C SER A 523 -7.42 0.77 16.75
N VAL A 524 -7.50 1.05 15.44
CA VAL A 524 -8.58 1.90 14.88
C VAL A 524 -9.96 1.35 15.25
N GLN A 525 -10.16 0.03 15.11
CA GLN A 525 -11.47 -0.61 15.29
C GLN A 525 -11.85 -0.85 16.76
N LEU A 526 -10.87 -0.98 17.65
CA LEU A 526 -11.11 -1.19 19.08
C LEU A 526 -11.15 0.13 19.87
N ASP A 527 -10.46 1.16 19.40
CA ASP A 527 -10.30 2.43 20.12
C ASP A 527 -11.29 3.51 19.68
N GLY A 528 -12.37 3.14 18.99
CA GLY A 528 -13.47 4.05 18.67
C GLY A 528 -13.32 4.86 17.38
N GLY A 529 -12.56 4.34 16.40
CA GLY A 529 -12.51 4.92 15.08
C GLY A 529 -11.38 5.95 14.88
N ILE A 530 -11.40 6.64 13.74
CA ILE A 530 -10.27 7.44 13.23
C ILE A 530 -9.90 8.59 14.17
N GLU A 531 -10.87 9.41 14.58
CA GLU A 531 -10.58 10.59 15.40
C GLU A 531 -10.22 10.20 16.85
N SER A 532 -10.89 9.19 17.41
CA SER A 532 -10.61 8.70 18.76
C SER A 532 -9.22 8.08 18.86
N VAL A 533 -8.84 7.19 17.94
CA VAL A 533 -7.50 6.58 17.93
C VAL A 533 -6.41 7.62 17.65
N THR A 534 -6.69 8.62 16.81
CA THR A 534 -5.76 9.72 16.54
C THR A 534 -5.45 10.49 17.83
N ALA A 535 -6.48 10.86 18.60
CA ALA A 535 -6.30 11.57 19.87
C ALA A 535 -5.50 10.73 20.87
N ARG A 536 -5.82 9.44 20.99
CA ARG A 536 -5.12 8.52 21.90
C ARG A 536 -3.64 8.33 21.55
N VAL A 537 -3.31 8.20 20.27
CA VAL A 537 -1.90 8.08 19.83
C VAL A 537 -1.15 9.39 20.07
N GLU A 538 -1.77 10.55 19.79
CA GLU A 538 -1.18 11.86 20.10
C GLU A 538 -0.89 11.99 21.61
N GLU A 539 -1.86 11.64 22.47
CA GLU A 539 -1.71 11.65 23.92
C GLU A 539 -0.58 10.73 24.39
N TRP A 540 -0.51 9.50 23.88
CA TRP A 540 0.56 8.55 24.23
C TRP A 540 1.96 9.11 23.92
N PHE A 541 2.16 9.73 22.76
CA PHE A 541 3.45 10.34 22.42
C PHE A 541 3.76 11.53 23.35
N LEU A 542 2.78 12.37 23.66
CA LEU A 542 3.00 13.52 24.54
C LEU A 542 3.39 13.09 25.96
N GLU A 543 2.69 12.12 26.54
CA GLU A 543 3.02 11.55 27.85
C GLU A 543 4.39 10.87 27.87
N THR A 544 4.70 10.10 26.81
CA THR A 544 6.00 9.43 26.67
C THR A 544 7.14 10.44 26.58
N LEU A 545 6.93 11.53 25.84
CA LEU A 545 7.91 12.60 25.73
C LEU A 545 8.07 13.34 27.06
N GLU A 546 7.01 13.62 27.81
CA GLU A 546 7.12 14.27 29.13
C GLU A 546 8.08 13.54 30.07
N GLY A 547 8.08 12.20 30.06
CA GLY A 547 9.00 11.36 30.83
C GLY A 547 10.43 11.23 30.31
N ALA A 548 10.73 11.75 29.12
CA ALA A 548 12.02 11.58 28.44
C ALA A 548 12.97 12.77 28.60
N GLU A 549 14.28 12.49 28.58
CA GLU A 549 15.35 13.49 28.55
C GLU A 549 15.47 14.15 27.16
N GLU A 550 15.93 15.41 27.12
CA GLU A 550 16.25 16.10 25.86
C GLU A 550 17.33 15.36 25.06
N LEU A 551 17.39 15.62 23.75
CA LEU A 551 18.43 15.06 22.89
C LEU A 551 19.78 15.74 23.18
N ASP A 552 20.80 14.91 23.44
CA ASP A 552 22.17 15.35 23.61
C ASP A 552 22.99 15.04 22.37
N GLU A 553 23.83 15.99 21.96
CA GLU A 553 24.81 15.79 20.90
C GLU A 553 26.05 15.03 21.40
N ALA A 554 26.64 14.22 20.53
CA ALA A 554 27.88 13.49 20.76
C ALA A 554 28.75 13.52 19.50
N SER A 555 30.07 13.52 19.68
CA SER A 555 30.99 13.27 18.57
C SER A 555 31.10 11.77 18.34
N ALA A 556 30.81 11.32 17.12
CA ALA A 556 30.90 9.91 16.71
C ALA A 556 32.01 9.70 15.67
N GLY A 557 32.64 8.52 15.70
CA GLY A 557 33.61 8.08 14.71
C GLY A 557 32.96 7.24 13.61
N LEU A 558 33.76 6.86 12.60
CA LEU A 558 33.29 6.00 11.50
C LEU A 558 32.86 4.59 11.94
N ASP A 559 33.28 4.16 13.13
CA ASP A 559 32.89 2.90 13.78
C ASP A 559 31.39 2.83 14.11
N GLU A 560 30.76 3.98 14.32
CA GLU A 560 29.32 4.07 14.63
C GLU A 560 28.46 4.22 13.36
N LEU A 561 29.07 4.45 12.18
CA LEU A 561 28.33 4.70 10.95
C LEU A 561 27.81 3.42 10.30
N ARG A 562 26.51 3.42 9.96
CA ARG A 562 25.81 2.31 9.29
C ARG A 562 25.27 2.79 7.95
N LEU A 563 25.99 2.49 6.88
CA LEU A 563 25.75 2.99 5.53
C LEU A 563 25.09 1.93 4.64
N GLY A 564 24.01 2.29 3.94
CA GLY A 564 23.48 1.49 2.84
C GLY A 564 23.94 2.05 1.50
N LEU A 565 24.42 1.20 0.61
CA LEU A 565 24.92 1.60 -0.71
C LEU A 565 23.98 1.13 -1.82
N LEU A 566 23.58 2.05 -2.67
CA LEU A 566 22.63 1.85 -3.77
C LEU A 566 23.23 2.30 -5.10
N THR A 567 22.74 1.70 -6.18
CA THR A 567 23.09 2.09 -7.55
C THR A 567 21.85 1.99 -8.42
N ALA A 568 21.58 3.01 -9.21
CA ALA A 568 20.56 3.01 -10.25
C ALA A 568 21.19 3.39 -11.59
N GLY A 569 20.79 2.72 -12.67
CA GLY A 569 21.34 2.95 -14.01
C GLY A 569 22.78 2.48 -14.20
N GLU A 570 23.48 3.07 -15.18
CA GLU A 570 24.86 2.73 -15.50
C GLU A 570 25.83 3.12 -14.37
N LEU A 571 26.77 2.23 -14.06
CA LEU A 571 27.78 2.41 -13.03
C LEU A 571 29.17 2.55 -13.66
N PRO A 572 29.75 3.76 -13.69
CA PRO A 572 31.12 3.95 -14.19
C PRO A 572 32.16 3.27 -13.28
N ASP A 573 33.22 2.73 -13.89
CA ASP A 573 34.33 2.07 -13.17
C ASP A 573 34.97 3.00 -12.10
N ALA A 574 35.06 4.30 -12.38
CA ALA A 574 35.58 5.29 -11.43
C ALA A 574 34.71 5.39 -10.17
N VAL A 575 33.39 5.39 -10.33
CA VAL A 575 32.42 5.41 -9.23
C VAL A 575 32.46 4.09 -8.46
N ALA A 576 32.48 2.96 -9.17
CA ALA A 576 32.62 1.65 -8.55
C ALA A 576 33.91 1.53 -7.71
N HIS A 577 35.02 2.11 -8.18
CA HIS A 577 36.26 2.17 -7.43
C HIS A 577 36.14 3.05 -6.18
N ALA A 578 35.58 4.25 -6.30
CA ALA A 578 35.39 5.16 -5.16
C ALA A 578 34.49 4.55 -4.07
N LEU A 579 33.38 3.94 -4.45
CA LEU A 579 32.48 3.24 -3.51
C LEU A 579 33.14 2.01 -2.88
N ALA A 580 34.07 1.34 -3.58
CA ALA A 580 34.86 0.26 -3.00
C ALA A 580 35.86 0.77 -1.96
N GLU A 581 36.54 1.89 -2.21
CA GLU A 581 37.45 2.51 -1.24
C GLU A 581 36.69 3.04 -0.01
N LEU A 582 35.52 3.64 -0.20
CA LEU A 582 34.62 4.02 0.90
C LEU A 582 34.22 2.81 1.74
N THR A 583 33.80 1.72 1.09
CA THR A 583 33.45 0.46 1.77
C THR A 583 34.61 -0.07 2.61
N ARG A 584 35.82 -0.11 2.05
CA ARG A 584 37.01 -0.58 2.79
C ARG A 584 37.34 0.32 3.97
N THR A 585 37.25 1.63 3.78
CA THR A 585 37.54 2.63 4.83
C THR A 585 36.60 2.49 6.01
N LEU A 586 35.29 2.34 5.77
CA LEU A 586 34.29 2.17 6.82
C LEU A 586 34.46 0.83 7.55
N VAL A 587 34.67 -0.27 6.81
CA VAL A 587 34.82 -1.60 7.42
C VAL A 587 36.13 -1.70 8.22
N ASP A 588 37.24 -1.14 7.74
CA ASP A 588 38.50 -1.09 8.51
C ASP A 588 38.34 -0.25 9.80
N ALA A 589 37.46 0.75 9.79
CA ALA A 589 37.07 1.52 10.97
C ALA A 589 36.04 0.83 11.87
N ARG A 590 35.58 -0.40 11.54
CA ARG A 590 34.49 -1.14 12.24
C ARG A 590 33.08 -0.58 12.07
N GLY A 591 32.84 0.24 11.05
CA GLY A 591 31.49 0.61 10.62
C GLY A 591 30.77 -0.53 9.89
N THR A 592 29.50 -0.31 9.55
CA THR A 592 28.66 -1.26 8.82
C THR A 592 28.32 -0.73 7.44
N VAL A 593 28.47 -1.56 6.41
CA VAL A 593 28.05 -1.27 5.04
C VAL A 593 27.09 -2.35 4.57
N VAL A 594 25.92 -1.98 4.06
CA VAL A 594 24.93 -2.95 3.54
C VAL A 594 24.64 -2.65 2.07
N LEU A 595 24.79 -3.68 1.23
CA LEU A 595 24.46 -3.67 -0.19
C LEU A 595 23.23 -4.54 -0.45
N PRO A 596 22.30 -4.17 -1.36
CA PRO A 596 21.32 -5.13 -1.83
C PRO A 596 21.97 -6.15 -2.79
N GLU A 597 21.52 -7.39 -2.74
CA GLU A 597 22.01 -8.51 -3.56
C GLU A 597 22.00 -8.20 -5.08
N ARG A 598 21.03 -7.39 -5.53
CA ARG A 598 20.90 -6.98 -6.93
C ARG A 598 21.71 -5.72 -7.30
N SER A 599 22.55 -5.21 -6.40
CA SER A 599 23.36 -4.01 -6.67
C SER A 599 24.30 -4.20 -7.87
N ALA A 600 24.42 -3.19 -8.72
CA ALA A 600 25.38 -3.17 -9.82
C ALA A 600 26.84 -3.25 -9.31
N LEU A 601 27.10 -2.83 -8.07
CA LEU A 601 28.42 -2.96 -7.42
C LEU A 601 28.84 -4.42 -7.30
N LEU A 602 27.92 -5.32 -6.98
CA LEU A 602 28.19 -6.75 -6.83
C LEU A 602 28.46 -7.44 -8.18
N SER A 603 28.11 -6.79 -9.29
CA SER A 603 28.44 -7.23 -10.65
C SER A 603 29.69 -6.53 -11.23
N SER A 604 30.19 -5.47 -10.58
CA SER A 604 31.34 -4.70 -11.06
C SER A 604 32.67 -5.40 -10.74
N PRO A 605 33.48 -5.80 -11.74
CA PRO A 605 34.79 -6.39 -11.48
C PRO A 605 35.75 -5.44 -10.77
N VAL A 606 35.57 -4.12 -10.95
CA VAL A 606 36.38 -3.10 -10.28
C VAL A 606 36.06 -3.06 -8.79
N PHE A 607 34.77 -3.03 -8.43
CA PHE A 607 34.34 -3.07 -7.04
C PHE A 607 34.81 -4.36 -6.36
N LEU A 608 34.53 -5.53 -6.94
CA LEU A 608 34.87 -6.84 -6.36
C LEU A 608 36.39 -7.01 -6.14
N ARG A 609 37.23 -6.60 -7.08
CA ARG A 609 38.69 -6.67 -6.91
C ARG A 609 39.21 -5.70 -5.86
N THR A 610 38.61 -4.51 -5.78
CA THR A 610 39.05 -3.46 -4.87
C THR A 610 38.60 -3.78 -3.44
N ALA A 611 37.31 -3.97 -3.21
CA ALA A 611 36.71 -4.21 -1.89
C ALA A 611 36.95 -5.63 -1.36
N LEU A 612 36.79 -6.67 -2.19
CA LEU A 612 36.80 -8.07 -1.73
C LEU A 612 38.07 -8.85 -2.12
N GLY A 613 39.00 -8.23 -2.85
CA GLY A 613 40.21 -8.91 -3.31
C GLY A 613 39.96 -10.11 -4.23
N GLY A 614 38.80 -10.18 -4.89
CA GLY A 614 38.42 -11.30 -5.77
C GLY A 614 37.80 -12.52 -5.07
N GLN A 615 37.42 -12.38 -3.79
CA GLN A 615 36.63 -13.40 -3.09
C GLN A 615 35.18 -13.44 -3.60
N GLY A 616 34.52 -14.59 -3.42
CA GLY A 616 33.13 -14.79 -3.84
C GLY A 616 32.16 -13.97 -2.99
N VAL A 617 31.11 -13.45 -3.64
CA VAL A 617 29.99 -12.79 -2.97
C VAL A 617 28.97 -13.84 -2.58
N ARG A 618 28.47 -13.75 -1.35
CA ARG A 618 27.27 -14.47 -0.88
C ARG A 618 26.34 -13.49 -0.21
N THR A 619 25.06 -13.83 -0.18
CA THR A 619 24.09 -13.10 0.63
C THR A 619 24.36 -13.40 2.10
N THR A 620 24.39 -12.35 2.92
CA THR A 620 24.72 -12.43 4.35
C THR A 620 23.53 -12.11 5.23
N LEU A 621 22.54 -11.36 4.72
CA LEU A 621 21.33 -10.97 5.43
C LEU A 621 20.11 -11.34 4.59
N ALA A 622 19.11 -11.94 5.22
CA ALA A 622 17.76 -12.01 4.66
C ALA A 622 17.17 -10.60 4.51
N HIS A 623 16.14 -10.45 3.69
CA HIS A 623 15.49 -9.16 3.50
C HIS A 623 14.96 -8.58 4.83
N GLY A 624 15.43 -7.38 5.19
CA GLY A 624 15.08 -6.69 6.43
C GLY A 624 15.70 -7.28 7.70
N GLN A 625 16.64 -8.22 7.60
CA GLN A 625 17.36 -8.76 8.77
C GLN A 625 18.33 -7.72 9.36
N ALA A 626 18.24 -7.49 10.67
CA ALA A 626 19.14 -6.57 11.38
C ALA A 626 20.61 -6.99 11.19
N ALA A 627 21.46 -6.03 10.80
CA ALA A 627 22.91 -6.21 10.74
C ALA A 627 23.48 -6.06 12.16
N LEU A 628 23.67 -7.17 12.87
CA LEU A 628 24.13 -7.17 14.26
C LEU A 628 25.64 -7.03 14.41
N GLU A 629 26.40 -7.46 13.40
CA GLU A 629 27.85 -7.34 13.36
C GLU A 629 28.29 -6.18 12.48
N SER A 630 29.42 -5.56 12.81
CA SER A 630 30.07 -4.58 11.94
C SER A 630 30.74 -5.26 10.75
N GLY A 631 30.70 -4.64 9.58
CA GLY A 631 31.31 -5.19 8.37
C GLY A 631 30.51 -4.92 7.11
N LEU A 632 30.88 -5.59 6.02
CA LEU A 632 30.18 -5.53 4.74
C LEU A 632 29.13 -6.64 4.67
N HIS A 633 27.87 -6.27 4.53
CA HIS A 633 26.76 -7.20 4.35
C HIS A 633 26.13 -7.07 2.97
N VAL A 634 25.59 -8.18 2.48
CA VAL A 634 24.72 -8.25 1.31
C VAL A 634 23.36 -8.73 1.77
N MET A 635 22.33 -7.89 1.58
CA MET A 635 20.94 -8.18 1.92
C MET A 635 20.19 -8.72 0.71
N GLU A 636 19.41 -9.78 0.89
CA GLU A 636 18.47 -10.28 -0.13
C GLU A 636 17.58 -9.14 -0.66
N ALA A 637 17.47 -9.07 -1.99
CA ALA A 637 16.62 -8.10 -2.68
C ALA A 637 15.62 -8.85 -3.57
N PRO A 638 14.43 -9.20 -3.05
CA PRO A 638 13.48 -10.06 -3.75
C PRO A 638 12.89 -9.39 -5.01
N SER A 639 12.79 -8.06 -5.01
CA SER A 639 12.34 -7.26 -6.15
C SER A 639 13.43 -6.34 -6.69
N SER A 640 13.13 -5.68 -7.80
CA SER A 640 13.93 -4.58 -8.37
C SER A 640 13.40 -3.19 -7.98
N ASP A 641 12.34 -3.14 -7.16
CA ASP A 641 11.77 -1.87 -6.73
C ASP A 641 12.71 -1.20 -5.71
N ALA A 642 13.13 0.03 -6.02
CA ALA A 642 14.05 0.78 -5.17
C ALA A 642 13.43 1.08 -3.79
N THR A 643 12.12 1.35 -3.71
CA THR A 643 11.40 1.63 -2.46
C THR A 643 11.41 0.39 -1.56
N GLU A 644 11.08 -0.79 -2.09
CA GLU A 644 11.16 -2.04 -1.35
C GLU A 644 12.60 -2.32 -0.88
N THR A 645 13.58 -2.13 -1.76
CA THR A 645 14.99 -2.32 -1.43
C THR A 645 15.44 -1.42 -0.28
N MET A 646 15.13 -0.12 -0.33
CA MET A 646 15.45 0.82 0.74
C MET A 646 14.70 0.53 2.03
N THR A 647 13.47 0.02 1.96
CA THR A 647 12.70 -0.40 3.13
C THR A 647 13.42 -1.54 3.83
N GLY A 648 13.84 -2.57 3.08
CA GLY A 648 14.68 -3.65 3.61
C GLY A 648 15.98 -3.14 4.23
N LEU A 649 16.72 -2.27 3.53
CA LEU A 649 17.98 -1.69 4.03
C LEU A 649 17.75 -0.90 5.33
N GLY A 650 16.70 -0.09 5.41
CA GLY A 650 16.37 0.64 6.63
C GLY A 650 16.02 -0.29 7.80
N ALA A 651 15.38 -1.43 7.53
CA ALA A 651 15.10 -2.44 8.54
C ALA A 651 16.36 -3.21 9.01
N THR A 652 17.44 -3.23 8.22
CA THR A 652 18.72 -3.80 8.69
C THR A 652 19.42 -2.91 9.73
N GLY A 653 18.91 -1.71 10.00
CA GLY A 653 19.51 -0.72 10.88
C GLY A 653 20.49 0.23 10.18
N VAL A 654 20.45 0.33 8.84
CA VAL A 654 21.14 1.40 8.12
C VAL A 654 20.56 2.76 8.52
N GLU A 655 21.43 3.73 8.76
CA GLU A 655 21.04 5.08 9.19
C GLU A 655 21.16 6.11 8.08
N VAL A 656 21.99 5.86 7.06
CA VAL A 656 22.14 6.74 5.89
C VAL A 656 22.23 5.88 4.64
N LEU A 657 21.54 6.28 3.58
CA LEU A 657 21.66 5.67 2.25
C LEU A 657 22.48 6.58 1.34
N LEU A 658 23.39 6.00 0.56
CA LEU A 658 24.12 6.68 -0.50
C LEU A 658 23.86 5.96 -1.83
N ALA A 659 23.32 6.67 -2.81
CA ALA A 659 23.03 6.16 -4.14
C ALA A 659 23.89 6.86 -5.20
N HIS A 660 24.53 6.07 -6.07
CA HIS A 660 24.90 6.55 -7.40
C HIS A 660 23.70 6.41 -8.34
N VAL A 661 23.38 7.46 -9.07
CA VAL A 661 22.23 7.53 -9.98
C VAL A 661 22.71 7.85 -11.39
N GLY A 662 22.49 6.93 -12.33
CA GLY A 662 22.45 7.18 -13.77
C GLY A 662 21.01 7.11 -14.27
N GLY A 663 20.56 8.14 -14.96
CA GLY A 663 19.16 8.40 -15.31
C GLY A 663 18.45 9.23 -14.24
N ARG A 664 17.35 8.71 -13.69
CA ARG A 664 16.43 9.50 -12.86
C ARG A 664 16.74 9.37 -11.37
N PRO A 665 16.59 10.45 -10.57
CA PRO A 665 16.66 10.39 -9.11
C PRO A 665 15.72 9.32 -8.53
N LEU A 666 16.22 8.64 -7.50
CA LEU A 666 15.46 7.68 -6.71
C LEU A 666 14.53 8.40 -5.72
N ARG A 667 13.42 7.75 -5.42
CA ARG A 667 12.53 8.17 -4.34
C ARG A 667 13.21 7.95 -3.00
N SER A 668 13.18 8.92 -2.09
CA SER A 668 13.77 8.75 -0.76
C SER A 668 12.93 7.88 0.19
N HIS A 669 13.58 7.21 1.14
CA HIS A 669 12.93 6.57 2.27
C HIS A 669 12.43 7.61 3.28
N ARG A 670 11.28 7.38 3.94
CA ARG A 670 10.66 8.39 4.84
C ARG A 670 11.41 8.61 6.15
N MET A 671 12.09 7.58 6.63
CA MET A 671 12.83 7.63 7.90
C MET A 671 14.33 7.74 7.69
N ILE A 672 14.87 7.16 6.62
CA ILE A 672 16.32 7.04 6.42
C ILE A 672 16.72 8.05 5.33
N PRO A 673 17.60 9.01 5.61
CA PRO A 673 18.07 9.96 4.61
C PRO A 673 18.76 9.24 3.45
N LEU A 674 18.52 9.75 2.24
CA LEU A 674 19.12 9.27 1.00
C LEU A 674 19.94 10.40 0.38
N LEU A 675 21.25 10.20 0.28
CA LEU A 675 22.16 11.05 -0.48
C LEU A 675 22.30 10.50 -1.89
N GLN A 676 22.03 11.34 -2.89
CA GLN A 676 22.06 10.97 -4.29
C GLN A 676 23.18 11.71 -5.01
N ALA A 677 24.07 10.93 -5.61
CA ALA A 677 25.18 11.44 -6.40
C ALA A 677 25.08 10.91 -7.83
N SER A 678 25.50 11.71 -8.80
CA SER A 678 25.65 11.24 -10.17
C SER A 678 27.00 11.63 -10.75
N ALA A 679 27.58 10.74 -11.55
CA ALA A 679 28.70 11.00 -12.43
C ALA A 679 28.27 11.03 -13.92
N ASP A 680 26.99 10.83 -14.18
CA ASP A 680 26.44 10.80 -15.54
C ASP A 680 26.10 12.22 -16.00
N PRO A 681 26.71 12.74 -17.09
CA PRO A 681 26.50 14.11 -17.53
C PRO A 681 25.04 14.43 -17.84
N ASP A 682 24.33 13.50 -18.49
CA ASP A 682 22.94 13.71 -18.91
C ASP A 682 22.03 13.79 -17.67
N THR A 683 22.22 12.88 -16.71
CA THR A 683 21.55 12.93 -15.40
C THR A 683 21.78 14.26 -14.67
N ILE A 684 23.02 14.76 -14.66
CA ILE A 684 23.35 16.03 -13.98
C ILE A 684 22.70 17.22 -14.70
N GLU A 685 22.66 17.20 -16.03
CA GLU A 685 22.03 18.27 -16.83
C GLU A 685 20.51 18.31 -16.62
N GLU A 686 19.86 17.14 -16.62
CA GLU A 686 18.40 17.04 -16.56
C GLU A 686 17.85 17.13 -15.11
N HIS A 687 18.59 16.60 -14.15
CA HIS A 687 18.14 16.40 -12.77
C HIS A 687 19.07 16.98 -11.70
N GLY A 688 20.01 17.85 -12.06
CA GLY A 688 21.01 18.41 -11.13
C GLY A 688 20.43 19.10 -9.89
N ASP A 689 19.26 19.74 -10.01
CA ASP A 689 18.55 20.36 -8.87
C ASP A 689 17.94 19.35 -7.89
N ASP A 690 17.78 18.09 -8.31
CA ASP A 690 17.22 16.98 -7.55
C ASP A 690 18.31 16.01 -7.01
N LEU A 691 19.60 16.35 -7.19
CA LEU A 691 20.76 15.59 -6.71
C LEU A 691 21.49 16.32 -5.58
N ASP A 692 22.05 15.57 -4.62
CA ASP A 692 22.88 16.13 -3.55
C ASP A 692 24.31 16.43 -4.02
N LEU A 693 24.82 15.67 -5.00
CA LEU A 693 26.20 15.78 -5.46
C LEU A 693 26.39 15.45 -6.95
N ALA A 694 27.07 16.33 -7.67
CA ALA A 694 27.62 16.04 -9.00
C ALA A 694 29.09 15.58 -8.86
N LEU A 695 29.37 14.34 -9.24
CA LEU A 695 30.71 13.75 -9.21
C LEU A 695 31.51 14.21 -10.42
N GLN A 696 32.35 15.24 -10.23
CA GLN A 696 33.25 15.78 -11.26
C GLN A 696 34.71 15.55 -10.87
N GLY A 697 35.55 15.09 -11.81
CA GLY A 697 37.00 14.95 -11.62
C GLY A 697 37.54 13.52 -11.66
N ALA A 698 38.84 13.35 -11.40
CA ALA A 698 39.47 12.04 -11.31
C ALA A 698 39.19 11.40 -9.93
N PRO A 699 38.96 10.07 -9.84
CA PRO A 699 38.57 9.39 -8.59
C PRO A 699 39.60 9.44 -7.45
N SER A 700 40.77 10.05 -7.66
CA SER A 700 41.85 10.19 -6.67
C SER A 700 41.96 11.59 -6.06
N ALA A 701 41.02 12.49 -6.35
CA ALA A 701 41.04 13.89 -5.92
C ALA A 701 40.27 14.12 -4.63
#